data_AF-A0A931JYF9-F1
#
_entry.id   AF-A0A931JYF9-F1
#
_cell.length_a   1.000
_cell.length_b   1.000
_cell.length_c   1.000
_cell.angle_alpha   90.00
_cell.angle_beta   90.00
_cell.angle_gamma   90.00
#
_symmetry.space_group_name_H-M   'P 1'
#
loop_
_entity.id
_entity.type
_entity.pdbx_description
1 polymer ?
#
loop_
_entity_poly.entity_id
_entity_poly.type
_entity_poly.pdbx_seq_one_letter_code
_entity_poly.pdbx_strand_id
1 'polypeptide(L)'
;MRTRPHVAAAFALLALSGLAHAQQKRVYICPDDHTDYFWTASDEAYRGAFIRMIDYYLDQADLTQNNPPDFRQRWHCDGSQWLWEYERNKTASDYQRLISRIRDGTISVALNPLVINNGGSPAEAVIRGMYYPGRIERREGLRFSLAMYQENSTFPLGLPALWAGSGARYSWKGVCDCDTRVPDATNRPHEVYRAQGPDGSGVLMKWQSLFAGGANQSIGGYAEAYDPAAVVDQVTTNAPFNGFAAKWPFQVIGAVGRGWDGFEYESNEFVTIAQQKSNASRRVIVGSVTDFFEDFAAQYPPATLPAVSLSFGNEWDAYACTMAEQTARIRRATELLRPAEALSVLASTIDPAFMDGRETARDLAFQDLGLFFEHDMGMVGPPAGQDGINRRIVWQHQVADAAEQYATTLLNDAASLVAAHIPAGPAPRAYVFNPLSWERSDAADLAWSDPAPVHVVDLATGQEAPSQRVTINGQPFLRFWAASLPSVGYRVYEIQPGAGQAFADAASVSGGQAVTTATFTIDADNRDALSNHALAGPDETRVSGYAPDDRSLYWSNDGDTQTAALEFACTLPRGATIREAHLELHAVPAVPSPSGASEIHLYDVDDAAAFVNGPSGDLLTWHPTFATTIAWPQTGWSAGTIQASPDITALVQHYVNRPGYQPGNHIGLCITEGSIAPNTYYGFDDFSKPGGSPARLVVTYDDPNGNPSGSSLIINNQRDRVELDASGKITSWVNAALGNREMAATVNGRAINDLGGSGGSVQVENAGPVSVTLLATSSSPVAHNTRVTLYRQGDRVDIANQITQGFDSNLEWAESFALASPTLRHEELGAIITAALASQGGDYSNTNARYDLLTLNHFADLTQAGPTPVGVTLSSWDCDFMTRGNSTPYVLDTTTPQLRVIAGGKVVSPGIGIPNQLGDTLFTQRFALRARGAQNDASSMRFALEHQNPPITRLVTGASPTLATSPTSLLSVDQPGVIAWAFKVADDGWNSPDGGIALRLWNVGDAASTAAITLAPALAGPAIVSTHIETPDPTLGPAPTPLPQGFAAAFARQQLRTFRVTPAAPPACDPDVNQDGVADQGDVDYLINVIAGGENPSGIDPDFNQDGVADQGDVDAIINVVAGGQCP
;
A
#
# COMPACT_ATOMS: atom_id res chain seq x y z
N MET A 1 -83.22 66.25 -1.16
CA MET A 1 -82.55 67.50 -1.58
C MET A 1 -81.06 67.33 -1.34
N ARG A 2 -80.23 67.56 -2.37
CA ARG A 2 -78.83 68.05 -2.31
C ARG A 2 -77.79 67.13 -1.60
N THR A 3 -77.04 66.33 -2.36
CA THR A 3 -75.72 66.60 -2.99
C THR A 3 -74.50 66.57 -2.05
N ARG A 4 -73.63 65.58 -2.35
CA ARG A 4 -72.17 65.66 -2.51
C ARG A 4 -71.23 65.47 -1.29
N PRO A 5 -69.99 64.99 -1.56
CA PRO A 5 -69.32 63.90 -0.86
C PRO A 5 -68.14 64.42 -0.02
N HIS A 6 -67.38 63.52 0.64
CA HIS A 6 -65.92 63.55 0.88
C HIS A 6 -65.57 62.64 2.08
N VAL A 7 -65.59 61.32 1.86
CA VAL A 7 -64.91 60.35 2.72
C VAL A 7 -64.20 59.33 1.81
N ALA A 8 -63.16 59.78 1.12
CA ALA A 8 -62.33 58.93 0.26
C ALA A 8 -60.92 59.52 0.00
N ALA A 9 -60.32 60.18 1.00
CA ALA A 9 -58.99 60.79 0.82
C ALA A 9 -58.01 60.62 2.00
N ALA A 10 -58.39 59.96 3.10
CA ALA A 10 -57.50 59.75 4.25
C ALA A 10 -57.02 58.30 4.44
N PHE A 11 -57.67 57.32 3.80
CA PHE A 11 -57.25 55.91 3.83
C PHE A 11 -56.41 55.48 2.62
N ALA A 12 -56.22 56.35 1.63
CA ALA A 12 -55.41 56.07 0.44
C ALA A 12 -53.95 56.56 0.55
N LEU A 13 -53.59 57.37 1.56
CA LEU A 13 -52.22 57.87 1.74
C LEU A 13 -51.36 57.10 2.75
N LEU A 14 -51.95 56.16 3.52
CA LEU A 14 -51.20 55.20 4.35
C LEU A 14 -51.11 53.79 3.73
N ALA A 15 -51.71 53.59 2.54
CA ALA A 15 -51.63 52.35 1.79
C ALA A 15 -50.64 52.42 0.60
N LEU A 16 -49.88 53.51 0.46
CA LEU A 16 -48.91 53.73 -0.63
C LEU A 16 -47.46 53.95 -0.18
N SER A 17 -47.16 53.81 1.13
CA SER A 17 -45.79 53.78 1.66
C SER A 17 -45.27 52.36 1.93
N GLY A 18 -46.04 51.33 1.59
CA GLY A 18 -45.55 49.97 1.40
C GLY A 18 -44.82 49.84 0.06
N LEU A 19 -43.89 50.74 -0.24
CA LEU A 19 -42.88 50.44 -1.25
C LEU A 19 -42.06 49.30 -0.66
N ALA A 20 -42.30 48.09 -1.18
CA ALA A 20 -41.35 47.00 -1.12
C ALA A 20 -40.00 47.58 -1.55
N HIS A 21 -39.16 47.94 -0.59
CA HIS A 21 -37.75 48.07 -0.85
C HIS A 21 -37.34 46.66 -1.26
N ALA A 22 -37.15 46.45 -2.56
CA ALA A 22 -36.56 45.22 -3.05
C ALA A 22 -35.31 44.97 -2.19
N GLN A 23 -35.25 43.82 -1.54
CA GLN A 23 -34.14 43.49 -0.66
C GLN A 23 -32.85 43.63 -1.46
N GLN A 24 -31.94 44.47 -0.98
CA GLN A 24 -30.72 44.84 -1.70
C GLN A 24 -29.86 43.57 -1.93
N LYS A 25 -29.43 43.33 -3.17
CA LYS A 25 -28.52 42.21 -3.45
C LYS A 25 -27.20 42.41 -2.71
N ARG A 26 -26.60 41.34 -2.19
CA ARG A 26 -25.29 41.34 -1.53
C ARG A 26 -24.34 40.50 -2.35
N VAL A 27 -23.31 41.14 -2.90
CA VAL A 27 -22.29 40.51 -3.75
C VAL A 27 -20.97 40.55 -3.03
N TYR A 28 -20.50 39.38 -2.60
CA TYR A 28 -19.17 39.18 -2.04
C TYR A 28 -18.19 38.97 -3.19
N ILE A 29 -17.15 39.80 -3.26
CA ILE A 29 -15.98 39.61 -4.12
C ILE A 29 -14.82 39.19 -3.22
N CYS A 30 -14.38 37.94 -3.35
CA CYS A 30 -13.46 37.31 -2.44
C CYS A 30 -12.08 37.19 -3.09
N PRO A 31 -11.09 38.00 -2.69
CA PRO A 31 -9.74 37.93 -3.23
C PRO A 31 -8.98 36.73 -2.64
N ASP A 32 -8.29 36.03 -3.51
CA ASP A 32 -7.46 34.85 -3.27
C ASP A 32 -6.38 34.73 -4.36
N ASP A 33 -5.56 33.69 -4.24
CA ASP A 33 -4.61 33.25 -5.25
C ASP A 33 -4.63 31.72 -5.29
N HIS A 34 -4.95 31.15 -6.46
CA HIS A 34 -5.00 29.70 -6.65
C HIS A 34 -3.58 29.17 -6.86
N THR A 35 -3.20 28.14 -6.12
CA THR A 35 -1.84 27.61 -6.12
C THR A 35 -1.76 26.31 -6.92
N ASP A 36 -1.36 26.43 -8.19
CA ASP A 36 -0.86 25.29 -8.98
C ASP A 36 0.62 25.05 -8.65
N TYR A 37 0.89 24.12 -7.72
CA TYR A 37 2.25 23.95 -7.25
C TYR A 37 3.14 23.38 -8.35
N PHE A 38 4.28 24.04 -8.63
CA PHE A 38 5.20 23.79 -9.75
C PHE A 38 4.76 24.30 -11.14
N TRP A 39 3.62 24.98 -11.28
CA TRP A 39 3.13 25.46 -12.58
C TRP A 39 3.92 26.65 -13.12
N THR A 40 4.02 27.74 -12.35
CA THR A 40 4.71 28.97 -12.80
C THR A 40 6.13 29.14 -12.26
N ALA A 41 6.42 28.50 -11.13
CA ALA A 41 7.69 28.63 -10.44
C ALA A 41 8.04 27.35 -9.65
N SER A 42 9.20 27.32 -8.98
CA SER A 42 9.53 26.23 -8.07
C SER A 42 8.69 26.26 -6.79
N ASP A 43 8.61 25.12 -6.11
CA ASP A 43 8.12 24.97 -4.75
C ASP A 43 8.72 26.01 -3.78
N GLU A 44 10.02 26.24 -3.83
CA GLU A 44 10.71 27.25 -3.00
C GLU A 44 10.23 28.66 -3.30
N ALA A 45 10.00 28.98 -4.58
CA ALA A 45 9.52 30.29 -4.98
C ALA A 45 8.08 30.52 -4.48
N TYR A 46 7.19 29.52 -4.62
CA TYR A 46 5.83 29.56 -4.09
C TYR A 46 5.81 29.71 -2.55
N ARG A 47 6.66 28.98 -1.81
CA ARG A 47 6.78 29.15 -0.36
C ARG A 47 7.13 30.58 0.03
N GLY A 48 8.05 31.20 -0.70
CA GLY A 48 8.38 32.62 -0.53
C GLY A 48 7.22 33.56 -0.92
N ALA A 49 6.46 33.20 -1.96
CA ALA A 49 5.30 33.95 -2.45
C ALA A 49 4.18 34.01 -1.40
N PHE A 50 3.85 32.88 -0.77
CA PHE A 50 2.84 32.81 0.29
C PHE A 50 3.13 33.81 1.41
N ILE A 51 4.39 33.90 1.84
CA ILE A 51 4.81 34.81 2.91
C ILE A 51 4.65 36.28 2.49
N ARG A 52 5.11 36.63 1.28
CA ARG A 52 5.01 38.00 0.75
C ARG A 52 3.56 38.45 0.62
N MET A 53 2.71 37.61 0.03
CA MET A 53 1.30 37.92 -0.14
C MET A 53 0.57 38.05 1.20
N ILE A 54 0.84 37.18 2.18
CA ILE A 54 0.27 37.33 3.53
C ILE A 54 0.69 38.68 4.13
N ASP A 55 1.98 39.05 4.08
CA ASP A 55 2.44 40.34 4.61
C ASP A 55 1.73 41.51 3.89
N TYR A 56 1.63 41.48 2.57
CA TYR A 56 0.93 42.49 1.78
C TYR A 56 -0.53 42.66 2.23
N TYR A 57 -1.28 41.56 2.34
CA TYR A 57 -2.70 41.62 2.69
C TYR A 57 -2.95 41.94 4.18
N LEU A 58 -2.02 41.59 5.07
CA LEU A 58 -2.04 42.07 6.46
C LEU A 58 -1.88 43.60 6.50
N ASP A 59 -0.97 44.16 5.70
CA ASP A 59 -0.77 45.60 5.61
C ASP A 59 -1.99 46.31 4.98
N GLN A 60 -2.59 45.74 3.93
CA GLN A 60 -3.83 46.26 3.36
C GLN A 60 -5.01 46.20 4.36
N ALA A 61 -5.10 45.14 5.17
CA ALA A 61 -6.09 45.05 6.23
C ALA A 61 -5.92 46.16 7.27
N ASP A 62 -4.68 46.47 7.67
CA ASP A 62 -4.40 47.55 8.61
C ASP A 62 -4.71 48.94 8.02
N LEU A 63 -4.40 49.15 6.73
CA LEU A 63 -4.71 50.40 6.03
C LEU A 63 -6.23 50.63 5.91
N THR A 64 -7.00 49.56 5.77
CA THR A 64 -8.45 49.63 5.51
C THR A 64 -9.30 49.36 6.75
N GLN A 65 -8.70 49.10 7.92
CA GLN A 65 -9.43 48.73 9.15
C GLN A 65 -10.52 49.74 9.57
N ASN A 66 -10.31 51.02 9.25
CA ASN A 66 -11.23 52.11 9.57
C ASN A 66 -12.28 52.38 8.48
N ASN A 67 -12.24 51.67 7.36
CA ASN A 67 -13.28 51.74 6.34
C ASN A 67 -14.61 51.15 6.89
N PRO A 68 -15.76 51.48 6.27
CA PRO A 68 -16.99 50.73 6.47
C PRO A 68 -16.75 49.23 6.27
N PRO A 69 -17.42 48.33 7.02
CA PRO A 69 -17.16 46.89 6.98
C PRO A 69 -17.11 46.28 5.57
N ASP A 70 -18.01 46.69 4.68
CA ASP A 70 -18.10 46.22 3.28
C ASP A 70 -16.84 46.52 2.45
N PHE A 71 -16.01 47.46 2.89
CA PHE A 71 -14.86 48.01 2.16
C PHE A 71 -13.54 47.83 2.93
N ARG A 72 -13.49 46.87 3.85
CA ARG A 72 -12.25 46.45 4.52
C ARG A 72 -11.61 45.35 3.69
N GLN A 73 -10.29 45.38 3.56
CA GLN A 73 -9.57 44.33 2.84
C GLN A 73 -9.77 42.99 3.55
N ARG A 74 -9.96 41.94 2.74
CA ARG A 74 -9.96 40.54 3.16
C ARG A 74 -8.98 39.77 2.28
N TRP A 75 -8.61 38.57 2.70
CA TRP A 75 -7.81 37.64 1.90
C TRP A 75 -8.16 36.20 2.21
N HIS A 76 -8.06 35.34 1.21
CA HIS A 76 -8.22 33.91 1.35
C HIS A 76 -6.92 33.20 0.90
N CYS A 77 -6.33 32.44 1.83
CA CYS A 77 -5.23 31.53 1.53
C CYS A 77 -5.78 30.19 1.04
N ASP A 78 -5.22 29.72 -0.07
CA ASP A 78 -5.67 28.54 -0.80
C ASP A 78 -5.60 27.22 0.00
N GLY A 79 -4.71 27.17 1.00
CA GLY A 79 -4.60 26.03 1.90
C GLY A 79 -3.71 26.28 3.11
N SER A 80 -3.65 25.30 4.01
CA SER A 80 -2.91 25.41 5.27
C SER A 80 -1.39 25.52 5.10
N GLN A 81 -0.84 25.14 3.94
CA GLN A 81 0.59 25.28 3.62
C GLN A 81 1.06 26.74 3.71
N TRP A 82 0.20 27.69 3.36
CA TRP A 82 0.49 29.12 3.47
C TRP A 82 0.77 29.53 4.92
N LEU A 83 -0.07 29.05 5.84
CA LEU A 83 0.09 29.29 7.28
C LEU A 83 1.28 28.50 7.85
N TRP A 84 1.54 27.30 7.34
CA TRP A 84 2.68 26.46 7.74
C TRP A 84 4.02 27.16 7.45
N GLU A 85 4.17 27.70 6.23
CA GLU A 85 5.37 28.43 5.83
C GLU A 85 5.52 29.75 6.57
N TYR A 86 4.41 30.47 6.81
CA TYR A 86 4.45 31.72 7.57
C TYR A 86 4.93 31.49 9.02
N GLU A 87 4.38 30.49 9.71
CA GLU A 87 4.78 30.14 11.08
C GLU A 87 6.28 29.85 11.19
N ARG A 88 6.84 29.12 10.23
CA ARG A 88 8.25 28.66 10.27
C ARG A 88 9.27 29.71 9.88
N ASN A 89 8.87 30.70 9.08
CA ASN A 89 9.79 31.66 8.50
C ASN A 89 9.65 33.09 9.06
N LYS A 90 8.62 33.37 9.87
CA LYS A 90 8.36 34.70 10.44
C LYS A 90 8.56 34.75 11.94
N THR A 91 8.62 35.96 12.49
CA THR A 91 8.78 36.15 13.94
C THR A 91 7.50 35.74 14.68
N ALA A 92 7.62 35.39 15.96
CA ALA A 92 6.45 35.06 16.79
C ALA A 92 5.41 36.20 16.84
N SER A 93 5.84 37.47 16.78
CA SER A 93 4.92 38.62 16.72
C SER A 93 4.18 38.72 15.41
N ASP A 94 4.85 38.46 14.28
CA ASP A 94 4.21 38.45 12.96
C ASP A 94 3.21 37.30 12.86
N TYR A 95 3.59 36.11 13.34
CA TYR A 95 2.71 34.96 13.40
C TYR A 95 1.44 35.26 14.23
N GLN A 96 1.60 35.87 15.41
CA GLN A 96 0.45 36.25 16.24
C GLN A 96 -0.43 37.35 15.61
N ARG A 97 0.15 38.26 14.81
CA ARG A 97 -0.61 39.22 13.99
C ARG A 97 -1.48 38.47 12.97
N LEU A 98 -0.94 37.48 12.27
CA LEU A 98 -1.70 36.63 11.35
C LEU A 98 -2.81 35.85 12.07
N ILE A 99 -2.51 35.19 13.19
CA ILE A 99 -3.50 34.46 14.01
C ILE A 99 -4.65 35.38 14.47
N SER A 100 -4.36 36.61 14.88
CA SER A 100 -5.40 37.59 15.22
C SER A 100 -6.30 37.92 14.02
N ARG A 101 -5.75 38.01 12.81
CA ARG A 101 -6.51 38.28 11.58
C ARG A 101 -7.25 37.07 11.03
N ILE A 102 -6.81 35.86 11.36
CA ILE A 102 -7.60 34.64 11.14
C ILE A 102 -8.80 34.62 12.10
N ARG A 103 -8.58 34.96 13.38
CA ARG A 103 -9.63 34.98 14.40
C ARG A 103 -10.78 35.95 14.09
N ASP A 104 -10.49 37.11 13.50
CA ASP A 104 -11.49 38.13 13.16
C ASP A 104 -12.05 37.99 11.72
N GLY A 105 -11.68 36.91 11.02
CA GLY A 105 -12.13 36.60 9.65
C GLY A 105 -11.54 37.47 8.56
N THR A 106 -10.51 38.29 8.86
CA THR A 106 -9.82 39.10 7.85
C THR A 106 -9.02 38.26 6.88
N ILE A 107 -8.33 37.25 7.39
CA ILE A 107 -7.66 36.22 6.61
C ILE A 107 -8.43 34.92 6.84
N SER A 108 -8.70 34.17 5.78
CA SER A 108 -9.28 32.82 5.87
C SER A 108 -8.32 31.81 5.26
N VAL A 109 -8.29 30.59 5.80
CA VAL A 109 -7.38 29.52 5.37
C VAL A 109 -8.18 28.22 5.29
N ALA A 110 -8.02 27.47 4.20
CA ALA A 110 -8.63 26.15 4.07
C ALA A 110 -7.89 25.08 4.91
N LEU A 111 -8.61 24.03 5.32
CA LEU A 111 -8.06 22.92 6.11
C LEU A 111 -7.03 22.09 5.35
N ASN A 112 -7.32 21.75 4.10
CA ASN A 112 -6.42 21.02 3.23
C ASN A 112 -5.14 21.84 2.97
N PRO A 113 -3.99 21.19 2.74
CA PRO A 113 -2.71 21.89 2.67
C PRO A 113 -2.60 22.81 1.44
N LEU A 114 -3.10 22.36 0.29
CA LEU A 114 -3.31 23.09 -0.98
C LEU A 114 -4.50 22.46 -1.72
N VAL A 115 -4.79 22.82 -2.96
CA VAL A 115 -5.81 22.11 -3.76
C VAL A 115 -5.33 20.68 -4.10
N ILE A 116 -6.06 19.68 -3.62
CA ILE A 116 -5.67 18.26 -3.66
C ILE A 116 -6.62 17.42 -4.51
N ASN A 117 -6.05 16.57 -5.35
CA ASN A 117 -6.71 15.50 -6.10
C ASN A 117 -6.94 14.27 -5.21
N ASN A 118 -8.07 14.25 -4.51
CA ASN A 118 -8.35 13.31 -3.44
C ASN A 118 -8.87 11.92 -3.91
N GLY A 119 -9.24 11.76 -5.18
CA GLY A 119 -9.90 10.55 -5.68
C GLY A 119 -9.11 9.24 -5.53
N GLY A 120 -7.77 9.33 -5.50
CA GLY A 120 -6.86 8.21 -5.21
C GLY A 120 -6.20 8.27 -3.83
N SER A 121 -6.52 9.25 -2.99
CA SER A 121 -5.88 9.42 -1.70
C SER A 121 -6.48 8.46 -0.66
N PRO A 122 -5.66 7.81 0.19
CA PRO A 122 -6.17 7.11 1.36
C PRO A 122 -6.91 8.07 2.31
N ALA A 123 -7.99 7.61 2.95
CA ALA A 123 -8.77 8.45 3.88
C ALA A 123 -7.92 9.03 5.02
N GLU A 124 -6.99 8.25 5.58
CA GLU A 124 -6.05 8.77 6.58
C GLU A 124 -5.12 9.83 6.01
N ALA A 125 -4.61 9.69 4.78
CA ALA A 125 -3.73 10.69 4.16
C ALA A 125 -4.42 12.06 4.03
N VAL A 126 -5.70 12.06 3.59
CA VAL A 126 -6.53 13.28 3.54
C VAL A 126 -6.66 13.92 4.92
N ILE A 127 -6.95 13.12 5.95
CA ILE A 127 -7.11 13.64 7.31
C ILE A 127 -5.77 14.13 7.86
N ARG A 128 -4.66 13.37 7.68
CA ARG A 128 -3.32 13.75 8.15
C ARG A 128 -2.84 15.06 7.51
N GLY A 129 -3.17 15.31 6.24
CA GLY A 129 -2.91 16.60 5.60
C GLY A 129 -3.59 17.80 6.28
N MET A 130 -4.59 17.57 7.12
CA MET A 130 -5.30 18.61 7.90
C MET A 130 -4.88 18.64 9.39
N TYR A 131 -3.92 17.83 9.82
CA TYR A 131 -3.50 17.77 11.23
C TYR A 131 -2.84 19.07 11.71
N TYR A 132 -2.09 19.76 10.84
CA TYR A 132 -1.48 21.04 11.18
C TYR A 132 -2.54 22.08 11.62
N PRO A 133 -3.59 22.38 10.83
CA PRO A 133 -4.71 23.19 11.28
C PRO A 133 -5.34 22.72 12.60
N GLY A 134 -5.55 21.42 12.79
CA GLY A 134 -6.13 20.88 14.03
C GLY A 134 -5.30 21.22 15.27
N ARG A 135 -3.97 21.18 15.14
CA ARG A 135 -3.09 21.63 16.22
C ARG A 135 -3.20 23.12 16.48
N ILE A 136 -3.30 23.93 15.42
CA ILE A 136 -3.51 25.37 15.57
C ILE A 136 -4.85 25.66 16.25
N GLU A 137 -5.91 24.90 15.95
CA GLU A 137 -7.20 25.02 16.65
C GLU A 137 -7.05 24.85 18.16
N ARG A 138 -6.34 23.79 18.58
CA ARG A 138 -6.10 23.48 20.00
C ARG A 138 -5.17 24.48 20.67
N ARG A 139 -4.04 24.82 20.02
CA ARG A 139 -3.03 25.73 20.57
C ARG A 139 -3.51 27.17 20.68
N GLU A 140 -4.24 27.67 19.68
CA GLU A 140 -4.63 29.08 19.58
C GLU A 140 -6.12 29.32 19.88
N GLY A 141 -6.90 28.28 20.19
CA GLY A 141 -8.34 28.41 20.43
C GLY A 141 -9.11 28.95 19.22
N LEU A 142 -8.82 28.41 18.02
CA LEU A 142 -9.41 28.82 16.74
C LEU A 142 -10.24 27.70 16.11
N ARG A 143 -10.95 28.02 15.02
CA ARG A 143 -11.63 27.04 14.16
C ARG A 143 -11.43 27.32 12.68
N PHE A 144 -11.09 26.29 11.93
CA PHE A 144 -11.04 26.34 10.47
C PHE A 144 -12.28 25.65 9.90
N SER A 145 -13.15 26.43 9.26
CA SER A 145 -14.48 25.98 8.83
C SER A 145 -14.59 25.72 7.32
N LEU A 146 -13.50 25.87 6.58
CA LEU A 146 -13.46 25.77 5.12
C LEU A 146 -12.53 24.64 4.68
N ALA A 147 -13.00 23.83 3.74
CA ALA A 147 -12.17 22.91 2.97
C ALA A 147 -12.41 23.17 1.48
N MET A 148 -11.40 22.97 0.66
CA MET A 148 -11.42 23.37 -0.75
C MET A 148 -11.09 22.19 -1.67
N TYR A 149 -11.80 22.15 -2.79
CA TYR A 149 -11.55 21.23 -3.88
C TYR A 149 -11.91 21.95 -5.17
N GLN A 150 -10.89 22.52 -5.79
CA GLN A 150 -11.01 23.46 -6.89
C GLN A 150 -10.47 22.84 -8.17
N GLU A 151 -10.88 23.42 -9.30
CA GLU A 151 -10.44 23.13 -10.66
C GLU A 151 -10.89 21.78 -11.24
N ASN A 152 -10.78 20.69 -10.49
CA ASN A 152 -11.18 19.36 -10.94
C ASN A 152 -12.71 19.22 -11.05
N SER A 153 -13.18 18.74 -12.20
CA SER A 153 -14.61 18.57 -12.52
C SER A 153 -15.29 17.37 -11.85
N THR A 154 -14.56 16.51 -11.14
CA THR A 154 -15.07 15.29 -10.48
C THR A 154 -14.95 15.36 -8.96
N PHE A 155 -15.69 14.56 -8.19
CA PHE A 155 -15.80 14.72 -6.73
C PHE A 155 -16.20 13.39 -6.06
N PRO A 156 -15.37 12.83 -5.15
CA PRO A 156 -15.70 11.60 -4.42
C PRO A 156 -16.86 11.77 -3.44
N LEU A 157 -17.67 10.74 -3.26
CA LEU A 157 -18.88 10.77 -2.44
C LEU A 157 -18.58 10.93 -0.94
N GLY A 158 -17.54 10.28 -0.42
CA GLY A 158 -17.23 10.30 1.01
C GLY A 158 -16.46 11.54 1.49
N LEU A 159 -15.87 12.32 0.58
CA LEU A 159 -15.05 13.49 0.91
C LEU A 159 -15.77 14.55 1.78
N PRO A 160 -17.05 14.92 1.54
CA PRO A 160 -17.78 15.84 2.41
C PRO A 160 -17.87 15.39 3.86
N ALA A 161 -18.05 14.08 4.10
CA ALA A 161 -18.14 13.54 5.46
C ALA A 161 -16.79 13.60 6.17
N LEU A 162 -15.68 13.32 5.46
CA LEU A 162 -14.34 13.48 6.00
C LEU A 162 -14.06 14.94 6.40
N TRP A 163 -14.42 15.89 5.55
CA TRP A 163 -14.28 17.31 5.87
C TRP A 163 -15.17 17.75 7.03
N ALA A 164 -16.43 17.35 7.04
CA ALA A 164 -17.36 17.67 8.12
C ALA A 164 -16.88 17.09 9.46
N GLY A 165 -16.41 15.84 9.46
CA GLY A 165 -15.80 15.20 10.62
C GLY A 165 -14.51 15.88 11.07
N SER A 166 -13.76 16.52 10.17
CA SER A 166 -12.61 17.37 10.51
C SER A 166 -12.97 18.77 11.03
N GLY A 167 -14.26 19.16 10.98
CA GLY A 167 -14.74 20.47 11.46
C GLY A 167 -15.09 21.47 10.36
N ALA A 168 -14.91 21.11 9.08
CA ALA A 168 -15.34 21.94 7.98
C ALA A 168 -16.86 22.09 7.96
N ARG A 169 -17.33 23.28 7.59
CA ARG A 169 -18.76 23.59 7.40
C ARG A 169 -19.07 23.96 5.97
N TYR A 170 -18.09 24.50 5.27
CA TYR A 170 -18.23 25.11 3.97
C TYR A 170 -17.20 24.54 3.01
N SER A 171 -17.57 24.50 1.75
CA SER A 171 -16.65 24.25 0.66
C SER A 171 -17.11 24.97 -0.58
N TRP A 172 -16.16 25.47 -1.35
CA TRP A 172 -16.43 26.00 -2.69
C TRP A 172 -15.58 25.23 -3.70
N LYS A 173 -16.17 25.09 -4.88
CA LYS A 173 -15.62 24.34 -5.99
C LYS A 173 -15.94 25.04 -7.30
N GLY A 174 -15.01 25.85 -7.77
CA GLY A 174 -14.94 26.26 -9.18
C GLY A 174 -14.27 25.17 -10.02
N VAL A 175 -14.59 25.08 -11.31
CA VAL A 175 -14.04 24.05 -12.21
C VAL A 175 -13.27 24.64 -13.39
N CYS A 176 -12.37 23.86 -13.97
CA CYS A 176 -11.78 24.12 -15.27
C CYS A 176 -12.64 23.51 -16.40
N ASP A 177 -12.89 24.29 -17.45
CA ASP A 177 -13.30 23.79 -18.77
C ASP A 177 -12.06 23.61 -19.68
N CYS A 178 -10.93 23.26 -19.06
CA CYS A 178 -9.69 22.88 -19.72
C CYS A 178 -9.42 21.41 -19.44
N ASP A 179 -8.94 20.68 -20.45
CA ASP A 179 -8.47 19.28 -20.35
C ASP A 179 -9.40 18.31 -19.57
N THR A 180 -10.69 18.64 -19.51
CA THR A 180 -11.74 17.85 -18.88
C THR A 180 -12.52 17.04 -19.90
N ARG A 181 -12.90 15.82 -19.54
CA ARG A 181 -13.80 14.93 -20.28
C ARG A 181 -15.16 14.82 -19.59
N VAL A 182 -15.39 15.57 -18.51
CA VAL A 182 -16.69 15.62 -17.82
C VAL A 182 -17.66 16.45 -18.66
N PRO A 183 -18.82 15.89 -19.07
CA PRO A 183 -19.78 16.65 -19.86
C PRO A 183 -20.58 17.66 -19.02
N ASP A 184 -21.19 18.62 -19.73
CA ASP A 184 -22.24 19.52 -19.21
C ASP A 184 -21.84 20.45 -18.05
N ALA A 185 -20.57 20.83 -17.92
CA ALA A 185 -20.08 21.75 -16.88
C ALA A 185 -20.86 23.09 -16.81
N THR A 186 -21.47 23.52 -17.91
CA THR A 186 -22.29 24.75 -18.02
C THR A 186 -23.73 24.59 -17.50
N ASN A 187 -24.14 23.40 -17.08
CA ASN A 187 -25.51 23.14 -16.63
C ASN A 187 -25.56 22.09 -15.52
N ARG A 188 -25.27 22.50 -14.29
CA ARG A 188 -25.42 21.67 -13.09
C ARG A 188 -26.88 21.67 -12.60
N PRO A 189 -27.34 20.58 -11.95
CA PRO A 189 -28.67 20.53 -11.34
C PRO A 189 -28.86 21.53 -10.19
N HIS A 190 -27.80 21.75 -9.41
CA HIS A 190 -27.80 22.59 -8.21
C HIS A 190 -26.53 23.45 -8.17
N GLU A 191 -26.70 24.74 -7.89
CA GLU A 191 -25.60 25.73 -7.83
C GLU A 191 -24.98 25.83 -6.41
N VAL A 192 -25.79 25.54 -5.40
CA VAL A 192 -25.43 25.51 -3.98
C VAL A 192 -26.33 24.50 -3.27
N TYR A 193 -25.73 23.63 -2.46
CA TYR A 193 -26.43 22.50 -1.84
C TYR A 193 -25.65 21.94 -0.65
N ARG A 194 -26.27 21.05 0.14
CA ARG A 194 -25.56 20.26 1.16
C ARG A 194 -24.92 19.06 0.48
N ALA A 195 -23.60 19.06 0.32
CA ALA A 195 -22.85 17.89 -0.13
C ALA A 195 -22.67 16.96 1.08
N GLN A 196 -23.11 15.70 0.97
CA GLN A 196 -23.13 14.76 2.10
C GLN A 196 -22.51 13.41 1.75
N GLY A 197 -21.79 12.83 2.70
CA GLY A 197 -21.38 11.42 2.63
C GLY A 197 -22.53 10.46 2.93
N PRO A 198 -22.28 9.14 2.92
CA PRO A 198 -23.33 8.14 3.10
C PRO A 198 -23.93 8.12 4.52
N ASP A 199 -23.22 8.71 5.49
CA ASP A 199 -23.63 8.88 6.88
C ASP A 199 -24.58 10.09 7.09
N GLY A 200 -24.77 10.92 6.05
CA GLY A 200 -25.56 12.14 6.08
C GLY A 200 -24.83 13.37 6.64
N SER A 201 -23.59 13.24 7.08
CA SER A 201 -22.75 14.38 7.45
C SER A 201 -22.15 15.02 6.18
N GLY A 202 -21.77 16.30 6.27
CA GLY A 202 -21.29 17.01 5.09
C GLY A 202 -21.16 18.51 5.25
N VAL A 203 -20.88 19.19 4.14
CA VAL A 203 -20.62 20.63 4.08
C VAL A 203 -21.66 21.33 3.20
N LEU A 204 -21.89 22.62 3.46
CA LEU A 204 -22.57 23.48 2.51
C LEU A 204 -21.60 23.80 1.36
N MET A 205 -21.92 23.29 0.18
CA MET A 205 -21.09 23.34 -1.02
C MET A 205 -21.63 24.37 -2.01
N LYS A 206 -20.77 25.26 -2.49
CA LYS A 206 -21.02 26.06 -3.71
C LYS A 206 -20.24 25.44 -4.86
N TRP A 207 -20.94 24.77 -5.77
CA TRP A 207 -20.39 24.20 -7.00
C TRP A 207 -21.32 24.53 -8.15
N GLN A 208 -21.00 25.60 -8.88
CA GLN A 208 -21.89 26.24 -9.83
C GLN A 208 -21.70 25.74 -11.27
N SER A 209 -22.70 25.97 -12.09
CA SER A 209 -22.61 25.89 -13.55
C SER A 209 -21.61 26.93 -14.07
N LEU A 210 -20.80 26.57 -15.08
CA LEU A 210 -19.94 27.52 -15.76
C LEU A 210 -20.76 28.42 -16.71
N PHE A 211 -21.04 29.67 -16.31
CA PHE A 211 -21.98 30.53 -17.04
C PHE A 211 -21.41 31.20 -18.30
N ALA A 212 -20.09 31.22 -18.47
CA ALA A 212 -19.45 31.57 -19.74
C ALA A 212 -18.50 30.42 -20.14
N GLY A 213 -19.04 29.45 -20.88
CA GLY A 213 -18.31 28.26 -21.32
C GLY A 213 -16.97 28.59 -21.98
N GLY A 214 -15.94 27.79 -21.70
CA GLY A 214 -14.57 27.99 -22.14
C GLY A 214 -13.78 29.08 -21.39
N ALA A 215 -14.34 29.73 -20.36
CA ALA A 215 -13.66 30.75 -19.57
C ALA A 215 -13.73 30.45 -18.07
N ASN A 216 -12.65 29.85 -17.54
CA ASN A 216 -12.50 29.51 -16.12
C ASN A 216 -12.43 30.74 -15.19
N GLN A 217 -12.33 31.92 -15.79
CA GLN A 217 -12.35 33.26 -15.19
C GLN A 217 -13.77 33.83 -14.99
N SER A 218 -14.80 33.04 -15.29
CA SER A 218 -16.20 33.44 -15.16
C SER A 218 -16.87 32.79 -13.95
N ILE A 219 -18.02 33.30 -13.52
CA ILE A 219 -18.80 32.70 -12.42
C ILE A 219 -19.10 31.21 -12.71
N GLY A 220 -18.74 30.35 -11.75
CA GLY A 220 -18.73 28.88 -11.87
C GLY A 220 -17.38 28.26 -12.23
N GLY A 221 -16.45 29.06 -12.78
CA GLY A 221 -15.04 28.68 -12.89
C GLY A 221 -14.31 28.82 -11.56
N TYR A 222 -13.01 28.53 -11.54
CA TYR A 222 -12.19 28.65 -10.34
C TYR A 222 -11.56 30.06 -10.14
N ALA A 223 -11.72 30.96 -11.10
CA ALA A 223 -11.33 32.36 -10.96
C ALA A 223 -12.53 33.31 -11.18
N GLU A 224 -13.61 33.14 -10.41
CA GLU A 224 -14.89 33.82 -10.64
C GLU A 224 -14.82 35.35 -10.51
N ALA A 225 -13.91 35.85 -9.67
CA ALA A 225 -13.64 37.26 -9.46
C ALA A 225 -12.39 37.75 -10.22
N TYR A 226 -11.98 37.06 -11.29
CA TYR A 226 -10.83 37.46 -12.11
C TYR A 226 -10.94 38.91 -12.63
N ASP A 227 -12.15 39.31 -13.05
CA ASP A 227 -12.54 40.70 -13.20
C ASP A 227 -13.66 41.02 -12.19
N PRO A 228 -13.33 41.57 -11.01
CA PRO A 228 -14.30 41.77 -9.95
C PRO A 228 -15.36 42.84 -10.31
N ALA A 229 -15.04 43.77 -11.21
CA ALA A 229 -15.99 44.77 -11.68
C ALA A 229 -16.99 44.17 -12.67
N ALA A 230 -16.51 43.31 -13.58
CA ALA A 230 -17.35 42.64 -14.56
C ALA A 230 -18.26 41.58 -13.94
N VAL A 231 -17.74 40.75 -13.02
CA VAL A 231 -18.57 39.70 -12.37
C VAL A 231 -19.72 40.31 -11.57
N VAL A 232 -19.51 41.46 -10.90
CA VAL A 232 -20.57 42.17 -10.19
C VAL A 232 -21.70 42.56 -11.16
N ASP A 233 -21.38 43.07 -12.34
CA ASP A 233 -22.39 43.39 -13.34
C ASP A 233 -23.01 42.12 -13.94
N GLN A 234 -22.24 41.05 -14.12
CA GLN A 234 -22.72 39.74 -14.60
C GLN A 234 -23.81 39.16 -13.68
N VAL A 235 -23.59 39.14 -12.37
CA VAL A 235 -24.49 38.50 -11.38
C VAL A 235 -25.61 39.42 -10.87
N THR A 236 -25.60 40.70 -11.26
CA THR A 236 -26.63 41.67 -10.89
C THR A 236 -27.32 42.28 -12.11
N THR A 237 -26.67 43.21 -12.81
CA THR A 237 -27.25 43.96 -13.93
C THR A 237 -27.62 43.07 -15.12
N ASN A 238 -26.72 42.14 -15.47
CA ASN A 238 -26.87 41.27 -16.64
C ASN A 238 -27.53 39.93 -16.31
N ALA A 239 -27.71 39.63 -15.02
CA ALA A 239 -28.23 38.35 -14.53
C ALA A 239 -29.57 37.90 -15.19
N PRO A 240 -30.53 38.80 -15.48
CA PRO A 240 -31.77 38.43 -16.17
C PRO A 240 -31.57 37.99 -17.63
N PHE A 241 -30.43 38.32 -18.25
CA PHE A 241 -30.17 38.15 -19.68
C PHE A 241 -29.12 37.06 -19.98
N ASN A 242 -28.33 36.63 -18.98
CA ASN A 242 -27.23 35.68 -19.16
C ASN A 242 -27.49 34.30 -18.52
N GLY A 243 -28.72 34.03 -18.06
CA GLY A 243 -29.11 32.76 -17.44
C GLY A 243 -28.79 32.63 -15.94
N PHE A 244 -27.94 33.50 -15.37
CA PHE A 244 -27.57 33.44 -13.95
C PHE A 244 -28.78 33.58 -13.02
N ALA A 245 -29.67 34.55 -13.27
CA ALA A 245 -30.84 34.77 -12.42
C ALA A 245 -31.82 33.57 -12.39
N ALA A 246 -31.82 32.74 -13.45
CA ALA A 246 -32.68 31.56 -13.52
C ALA A 246 -32.16 30.39 -12.66
N LYS A 247 -30.84 30.34 -12.43
CA LYS A 247 -30.15 29.29 -11.67
C LYS A 247 -29.80 29.71 -10.24
N TRP A 248 -29.59 31.01 -10.01
CA TRP A 248 -29.25 31.59 -8.71
C TRP A 248 -30.37 32.51 -8.18
N PRO A 249 -31.41 31.96 -7.53
CA PRO A 249 -32.54 32.73 -7.00
C PRO A 249 -32.22 33.46 -5.68
N PHE A 250 -30.96 33.43 -5.21
CA PHE A 250 -30.56 33.97 -3.91
C PHE A 250 -30.11 35.43 -3.99
N GLN A 251 -30.35 36.19 -2.92
CA GLN A 251 -29.91 37.58 -2.79
C GLN A 251 -28.44 37.73 -2.37
N VAL A 252 -27.86 36.66 -1.83
CA VAL A 252 -26.44 36.58 -1.45
C VAL A 252 -25.71 35.87 -2.56
N ILE A 253 -24.67 36.50 -3.10
CA ILE A 253 -23.86 36.01 -4.21
C ILE A 253 -22.40 36.10 -3.77
N GLY A 254 -21.63 35.03 -3.96
CA GLY A 254 -20.18 35.04 -3.78
C GLY A 254 -19.50 34.79 -5.12
N ALA A 255 -18.49 35.61 -5.43
CA ALA A 255 -17.53 35.39 -6.51
C ALA A 255 -16.13 35.26 -5.87
N VAL A 256 -15.55 34.07 -5.98
CA VAL A 256 -14.24 33.70 -5.40
C VAL A 256 -13.24 33.53 -6.54
N GLY A 257 -11.95 33.85 -6.35
CA GLY A 257 -10.96 33.57 -7.39
C GLY A 257 -10.52 34.82 -8.16
N ARG A 258 -9.34 35.38 -7.90
CA ARG A 258 -8.75 36.49 -8.66
C ARG A 258 -7.38 36.19 -9.25
N GLY A 259 -6.51 35.59 -8.43
CA GLY A 259 -5.13 35.27 -8.81
C GLY A 259 -5.03 34.38 -10.04
N TRP A 260 -6.03 33.51 -10.26
CA TRP A 260 -6.04 32.51 -11.32
C TRP A 260 -4.75 31.67 -11.24
N ASP A 261 -4.16 31.24 -12.35
CA ASP A 261 -2.90 30.46 -12.36
C ASP A 261 -1.66 31.37 -12.24
N GLY A 262 -1.84 32.56 -11.67
CA GLY A 262 -0.77 33.53 -11.45
C GLY A 262 0.24 33.00 -10.41
N PHE A 263 1.50 33.45 -10.52
CA PHE A 263 2.50 33.11 -9.51
C PHE A 263 2.23 33.81 -8.16
N GLU A 264 1.82 35.07 -8.24
CA GLU A 264 1.53 35.95 -7.10
C GLU A 264 0.49 36.99 -7.52
N TYR A 265 -0.39 37.37 -6.59
CA TYR A 265 -1.34 38.45 -6.78
C TYR A 265 -1.41 39.40 -5.58
N GLU A 266 -0.89 40.62 -5.76
CA GLU A 266 -0.96 41.72 -4.78
C GLU A 266 -1.74 42.91 -5.36
N SER A 267 -2.92 43.20 -4.81
CA SER A 267 -3.72 44.35 -5.23
C SER A 267 -4.69 44.84 -4.15
N ASN A 268 -5.07 46.12 -4.24
CA ASN A 268 -6.13 46.73 -3.42
C ASN A 268 -7.38 47.10 -4.24
N GLU A 269 -7.50 46.61 -5.48
CA GLU A 269 -8.58 46.99 -6.39
C GLU A 269 -9.96 46.61 -5.87
N PHE A 270 -10.07 45.53 -5.09
CA PHE A 270 -11.32 45.02 -4.53
C PHE A 270 -12.05 46.07 -3.69
N VAL A 271 -11.32 46.79 -2.82
CA VAL A 271 -11.89 47.85 -1.98
C VAL A 271 -12.45 48.99 -2.83
N THR A 272 -11.69 49.40 -3.85
CA THR A 272 -12.10 50.47 -4.77
C THR A 272 -13.33 50.05 -5.59
N ILE A 273 -13.34 48.83 -6.12
CA ILE A 273 -14.43 48.29 -6.93
C ILE A 273 -15.69 48.11 -6.09
N ALA A 274 -15.57 47.62 -4.86
CA ALA A 274 -16.69 47.47 -3.94
C ALA A 274 -17.37 48.82 -3.65
N GLN A 275 -16.58 49.88 -3.42
CA GLN A 275 -17.09 51.23 -3.24
C GLN A 275 -17.78 51.77 -4.49
N GLN A 276 -17.15 51.61 -5.66
CA GLN A 276 -17.67 52.14 -6.93
C GLN A 276 -18.94 51.44 -7.42
N LYS A 277 -19.04 50.11 -7.21
CA LYS A 277 -20.14 49.29 -7.73
C LYS A 277 -21.33 49.18 -6.76
N SER A 278 -21.15 49.55 -5.49
CA SER A 278 -22.24 49.62 -4.50
C SER A 278 -23.20 50.78 -4.80
N ASN A 279 -24.50 50.54 -4.69
CA ASN A 279 -25.56 51.53 -4.91
C ASN A 279 -26.86 51.13 -4.19
N ALA A 280 -27.96 51.85 -4.42
CA ALA A 280 -29.23 51.59 -3.72
C ALA A 280 -29.83 50.18 -3.96
N SER A 281 -29.52 49.51 -5.07
CA SER A 281 -30.05 48.17 -5.39
C SER A 281 -29.10 47.01 -5.07
N ARG A 282 -27.80 47.28 -4.87
CA ARG A 282 -26.79 46.25 -4.51
C ARG A 282 -25.71 46.76 -3.57
N ARG A 283 -25.29 45.93 -2.61
CA ARG A 283 -24.06 46.08 -1.83
C ARG A 283 -23.00 45.17 -2.43
N VAL A 284 -21.82 45.72 -2.65
CA VAL A 284 -20.64 44.95 -3.04
C VAL A 284 -19.69 44.96 -1.85
N ILE A 285 -19.30 43.78 -1.41
CA ILE A 285 -18.61 43.53 -0.15
C ILE A 285 -17.27 42.86 -0.49
N VAL A 286 -16.16 43.41 -0.01
CA VAL A 286 -14.89 42.68 0.02
C VAL A 286 -14.97 41.67 1.15
N GLY A 287 -14.98 40.39 0.81
CA GLY A 287 -15.22 39.30 1.77
C GLY A 287 -14.17 38.21 1.71
N SER A 288 -14.10 37.40 2.75
CA SER A 288 -13.53 36.06 2.65
C SER A 288 -14.56 35.07 2.08
N VAL A 289 -14.11 33.88 1.67
CA VAL A 289 -15.02 32.78 1.29
C VAL A 289 -15.96 32.42 2.44
N THR A 290 -15.44 32.43 3.67
CA THR A 290 -16.22 32.18 4.89
C THR A 290 -17.29 33.26 5.15
N ASP A 291 -16.96 34.55 4.97
CA ASP A 291 -17.93 35.65 5.13
C ASP A 291 -19.16 35.45 4.22
N PHE A 292 -18.94 35.02 2.97
CA PHE A 292 -20.02 34.70 2.04
C PHE A 292 -20.90 33.56 2.57
N PHE A 293 -20.30 32.44 3.00
CA PHE A 293 -21.06 31.28 3.45
C PHE A 293 -21.81 31.52 4.74
N GLU A 294 -21.22 32.23 5.70
CA GLU A 294 -21.90 32.61 6.94
C GLU A 294 -23.11 33.48 6.68
N ASP A 295 -22.96 34.48 5.80
CA ASP A 295 -24.07 35.36 5.42
C ASP A 295 -25.14 34.64 4.59
N PHE A 296 -24.72 33.72 3.72
CA PHE A 296 -25.62 32.86 2.96
C PHE A 296 -26.43 31.95 3.90
N ALA A 297 -25.77 31.23 4.80
CA ALA A 297 -26.40 30.30 5.73
C ALA A 297 -27.31 31.01 6.74
N ALA A 298 -27.00 32.26 7.11
CA ALA A 298 -27.86 33.08 7.95
C ALA A 298 -29.19 33.48 7.27
N GLN A 299 -29.19 33.67 5.95
CA GLN A 299 -30.42 33.97 5.18
C GLN A 299 -31.15 32.74 4.66
N TYR A 300 -30.41 31.70 4.28
CA TYR A 300 -30.92 30.48 3.68
C TYR A 300 -30.42 29.31 4.53
N PRO A 301 -31.17 28.93 5.59
CA PRO A 301 -30.74 27.87 6.50
C PRO A 301 -30.38 26.61 5.72
N PRO A 302 -29.20 25.98 5.96
CA PRO A 302 -28.74 24.88 5.13
C PRO A 302 -29.76 23.76 4.95
N ALA A 303 -30.59 23.50 5.97
CA ALA A 303 -31.69 22.50 5.94
C ALA A 303 -32.74 22.74 4.84
N THR A 304 -32.88 23.96 4.30
CA THR A 304 -33.84 24.27 3.22
C THR A 304 -33.27 24.03 1.83
N LEU A 305 -31.97 23.78 1.70
CA LEU A 305 -31.31 23.50 0.42
C LEU A 305 -31.44 22.01 0.03
N PRO A 306 -31.19 21.65 -1.24
CA PRO A 306 -31.04 20.25 -1.63
C PRO A 306 -29.90 19.57 -0.88
N ALA A 307 -30.06 18.28 -0.58
CA ALA A 307 -28.98 17.39 -0.17
C ALA A 307 -28.54 16.56 -1.37
N VAL A 308 -27.23 16.48 -1.60
CA VAL A 308 -26.62 15.70 -2.68
C VAL A 308 -25.59 14.77 -2.06
N SER A 309 -25.78 13.47 -2.26
CA SER A 309 -24.86 12.41 -1.84
C SER A 309 -24.63 11.51 -3.05
N LEU A 310 -23.63 11.86 -3.86
CA LEU A 310 -23.32 11.24 -5.15
C LEU A 310 -21.81 11.28 -5.37
N SER A 311 -21.26 10.24 -5.99
CA SER A 311 -19.93 10.28 -6.60
C SER A 311 -20.02 10.87 -8.00
N PHE A 312 -19.06 11.71 -8.37
CA PHE A 312 -18.93 12.24 -9.73
C PHE A 312 -17.78 11.54 -10.49
N GLY A 313 -17.26 10.44 -9.95
CA GLY A 313 -16.12 9.70 -10.47
C GLY A 313 -14.79 10.40 -10.23
N ASN A 314 -13.79 10.06 -11.05
CA ASN A 314 -12.45 10.62 -10.98
C ASN A 314 -12.00 11.07 -12.37
N GLU A 315 -11.19 12.13 -12.40
CA GLU A 315 -10.54 12.60 -13.61
C GLU A 315 -9.07 12.93 -13.35
N TRP A 316 -8.75 14.15 -12.92
CA TRP A 316 -7.37 14.54 -12.64
C TRP A 316 -6.80 13.78 -11.43
N ASP A 317 -7.65 13.24 -10.57
CA ASP A 317 -7.25 12.34 -9.48
C ASP A 317 -6.46 11.13 -9.97
N ALA A 318 -6.73 10.66 -11.19
CA ALA A 318 -6.02 9.54 -11.79
C ALA A 318 -4.67 9.91 -12.42
N TYR A 319 -4.21 11.17 -12.32
CA TYR A 319 -2.81 11.50 -12.65
C TYR A 319 -1.81 10.78 -11.75
N ALA A 320 -2.21 10.38 -10.54
CA ALA A 320 -1.37 9.55 -9.67
C ALA A 320 -0.94 8.21 -10.33
N CYS A 321 -1.67 7.74 -11.36
CA CYS A 321 -1.28 6.56 -12.16
C CYS A 321 -0.04 6.79 -13.04
N THR A 322 0.39 8.04 -13.26
CA THR A 322 1.63 8.32 -14.00
C THR A 322 2.88 8.08 -13.15
N MET A 323 2.70 7.59 -11.92
CA MET A 323 3.69 7.54 -10.85
C MET A 323 3.45 6.31 -9.96
N ALA A 324 3.05 5.20 -10.57
CA ALA A 324 2.36 4.12 -9.87
C ALA A 324 3.13 3.60 -8.65
N GLU A 325 4.45 3.45 -8.73
CA GLU A 325 5.25 3.00 -7.59
C GLU A 325 5.27 4.05 -6.46
N GLN A 326 5.49 5.34 -6.74
CA GLN A 326 5.52 6.39 -5.71
C GLN A 326 4.16 6.55 -5.02
N THR A 327 3.06 6.51 -5.78
CA THR A 327 1.72 6.54 -5.20
C THR A 327 1.47 5.31 -4.33
N ALA A 328 1.86 4.12 -4.80
CA ALA A 328 1.80 2.90 -4.00
C ALA A 328 2.66 3.00 -2.73
N ARG A 329 3.81 3.69 -2.75
CA ARG A 329 4.64 3.93 -1.54
C ARG A 329 3.91 4.79 -0.52
N ILE A 330 3.22 5.86 -0.94
CA ILE A 330 2.40 6.69 -0.06
C ILE A 330 1.27 5.88 0.59
N ARG A 331 0.60 5.02 -0.17
CA ARG A 331 -0.43 4.12 0.38
C ARG A 331 0.14 3.15 1.39
N ARG A 332 1.24 2.47 1.05
CA ARG A 332 1.93 1.54 1.94
C ARG A 332 2.39 2.23 3.21
N ALA A 333 2.95 3.43 3.12
CA ALA A 333 3.34 4.23 4.28
C ALA A 333 2.13 4.58 5.15
N THR A 334 1.01 4.95 4.53
CA THR A 334 -0.24 5.24 5.24
C THR A 334 -0.78 4.00 5.97
N GLU A 335 -0.82 2.84 5.33
CA GLU A 335 -1.22 1.59 6.00
C GLU A 335 -0.21 1.14 7.06
N LEU A 336 1.09 1.36 6.85
CA LEU A 336 2.15 1.04 7.82
C LEU A 336 2.03 1.86 9.10
N LEU A 337 1.41 3.05 9.06
CA LEU A 337 1.09 3.81 10.27
C LEU A 337 0.14 3.04 11.19
N ARG A 338 -0.76 2.20 10.68
CA ARG A 338 -1.71 1.44 11.50
C ARG A 338 -1.02 0.55 12.54
N PRO A 339 -0.10 -0.37 12.19
CA PRO A 339 0.68 -1.09 13.19
C PRO A 339 1.66 -0.21 13.95
N ALA A 340 2.30 0.78 13.30
CA ALA A 340 3.28 1.64 13.96
C ALA A 340 2.67 2.44 15.12
N GLU A 341 1.50 3.02 14.90
CA GLU A 341 0.76 3.81 15.87
C GLU A 341 0.11 2.95 16.96
N ALA A 342 -0.40 1.77 16.60
CA ALA A 342 -0.94 0.85 17.60
C ALA A 342 0.16 0.33 18.55
N LEU A 343 1.34 0.02 18.02
CA LEU A 343 2.50 -0.33 18.83
C LEU A 343 3.04 0.88 19.61
N SER A 344 2.94 2.10 19.09
CA SER A 344 3.35 3.29 19.84
C SER A 344 2.47 3.55 21.06
N VAL A 345 1.17 3.22 21.01
CA VAL A 345 0.31 3.24 22.21
C VAL A 345 0.81 2.25 23.26
N LEU A 346 1.17 1.01 22.88
CA LEU A 346 1.76 0.05 23.81
C LEU A 346 3.12 0.53 24.33
N ALA A 347 3.97 1.04 23.45
CA ALA A 347 5.26 1.62 23.81
C ALA A 347 5.09 2.76 24.82
N SER A 348 4.07 3.61 24.68
CA SER A 348 3.79 4.69 25.62
C SER A 348 3.25 4.25 26.98
N THR A 349 2.74 3.03 27.11
CA THR A 349 2.47 2.43 28.44
C THR A 349 3.73 1.97 29.15
N ILE A 350 4.80 1.67 28.40
CA ILE A 350 6.12 1.31 28.94
C ILE A 350 6.91 2.59 29.24
N ASP A 351 6.96 3.50 28.27
CA ASP A 351 7.68 4.76 28.32
C ASP A 351 6.74 5.92 27.91
N PRO A 352 6.14 6.63 28.87
CA PRO A 352 5.28 7.78 28.60
C PRO A 352 5.92 8.89 27.74
N ALA A 353 7.26 8.95 27.65
CA ALA A 353 7.99 9.91 26.82
C ALA A 353 8.34 9.37 25.41
N PHE A 354 7.88 8.17 25.05
CA PHE A 354 8.25 7.50 23.79
C PHE A 354 8.03 8.35 22.51
N MET A 355 7.00 9.19 22.53
CA MET A 355 6.66 10.06 21.40
C MET A 355 7.40 11.40 21.38
N ASP A 356 8.06 11.77 22.48
CA ASP A 356 8.75 13.06 22.62
C ASP A 356 9.92 13.15 21.64
N GLY A 357 10.08 14.30 20.98
CA GLY A 357 11.15 14.55 20.02
C GLY A 357 10.85 14.02 18.61
N ARG A 358 9.68 13.43 18.37
CA ARG A 358 9.24 12.94 17.04
C ARG A 358 8.35 13.92 16.30
N GLU A 359 8.01 15.05 16.91
CA GLU A 359 7.00 16.01 16.43
C GLU A 359 7.38 16.54 15.05
N THR A 360 8.61 17.06 14.87
CA THR A 360 9.05 17.62 13.59
C THR A 360 8.93 16.62 12.43
N ALA A 361 9.38 15.37 12.64
CA ALA A 361 9.33 14.33 11.62
C ALA A 361 7.90 13.88 11.32
N ARG A 362 7.07 13.73 12.36
CA ARG A 362 5.64 13.42 12.23
C ARG A 362 4.92 14.50 11.43
N ASP A 363 5.13 15.76 11.80
CA ASP A 363 4.40 16.89 11.22
C ASP A 363 4.74 17.03 9.74
N LEU A 364 6.02 16.88 9.39
CA LEU A 364 6.45 16.85 7.99
C LEU A 364 5.80 15.68 7.24
N ALA A 365 5.88 14.46 7.78
CA ALA A 365 5.26 13.29 7.13
C ALA A 365 3.75 13.45 6.92
N PHE A 366 3.02 14.02 7.89
CA PHE A 366 1.57 14.23 7.77
C PHE A 366 1.21 15.34 6.78
N GLN A 367 2.01 16.41 6.73
CA GLN A 367 1.90 17.45 5.70
C GLN A 367 2.16 16.87 4.31
N ASP A 368 3.21 16.06 4.17
CA ASP A 368 3.63 15.39 2.95
C ASP A 368 2.60 14.39 2.42
N LEU A 369 1.97 13.60 3.31
CA LEU A 369 0.85 12.72 2.94
C LEU A 369 -0.32 13.48 2.29
N GLY A 370 -0.59 14.70 2.75
CA GLY A 370 -1.61 15.56 2.16
C GLY A 370 -1.15 16.22 0.86
N LEU A 371 0.08 16.72 0.82
CA LEU A 371 0.64 17.43 -0.33
C LEU A 371 0.96 16.53 -1.51
N PHE A 372 1.27 15.24 -1.31
CA PHE A 372 1.64 14.35 -2.40
C PHE A 372 0.67 14.40 -3.59
N PHE A 373 -0.62 14.55 -3.29
CA PHE A 373 -1.74 14.59 -4.24
C PHE A 373 -2.10 16.02 -4.70
N GLU A 374 -1.24 17.01 -4.48
CA GLU A 374 -1.44 18.37 -4.99
C GLU A 374 -1.65 18.32 -6.51
N HIS A 375 -2.71 19.00 -6.95
CA HIS A 375 -3.44 18.61 -8.16
C HIS A 375 -2.73 18.81 -9.50
N ASP A 376 -1.67 19.62 -9.58
CA ASP A 376 -0.86 19.83 -10.80
C ASP A 376 0.07 18.62 -11.13
N MET A 377 -0.34 17.40 -10.77
CA MET A 377 0.45 16.16 -10.87
C MET A 377 0.79 15.74 -12.30
N GLY A 378 0.01 16.19 -13.29
CA GLY A 378 0.17 15.78 -14.68
C GLY A 378 0.28 16.92 -15.68
N MET A 379 0.22 18.18 -15.21
CA MET A 379 -0.02 19.35 -16.03
C MET A 379 1.07 20.41 -15.89
N VAL A 380 2.31 20.04 -15.54
CA VAL A 380 3.46 20.97 -15.58
C VAL A 380 3.84 21.31 -17.04
N GLY A 381 3.02 22.16 -17.65
CA GLY A 381 3.17 22.74 -18.98
C GLY A 381 3.86 24.11 -18.91
N PRO A 382 3.93 24.85 -20.03
CA PRO A 382 4.40 26.23 -20.00
C PRO A 382 3.57 27.05 -18.99
N PRO A 383 4.21 27.79 -18.08
CA PRO A 383 5.56 28.33 -18.26
C PRO A 383 6.72 27.55 -17.62
N ALA A 384 6.50 26.59 -16.69
CA ALA A 384 7.61 25.86 -16.06
C ALA A 384 8.30 24.84 -16.97
N GLY A 385 7.55 24.21 -17.89
CA GLY A 385 8.09 23.26 -18.87
C GLY A 385 8.82 22.06 -18.24
N GLN A 386 9.80 21.51 -18.97
CA GLN A 386 10.51 20.29 -18.54
C GLN A 386 11.27 20.43 -17.22
N ASP A 387 11.78 21.62 -16.90
CA ASP A 387 12.48 21.88 -15.64
C ASP A 387 11.51 21.78 -14.45
N GLY A 388 10.27 22.24 -14.61
CA GLY A 388 9.21 22.06 -13.61
C GLY A 388 8.89 20.58 -13.39
N ILE A 389 8.72 19.83 -14.48
CA ILE A 389 8.50 18.37 -14.43
C ILE A 389 9.63 17.69 -13.62
N ASN A 390 10.89 17.99 -13.95
CA ASN A 390 12.04 17.39 -13.27
C ASN A 390 12.05 17.70 -11.76
N ARG A 391 11.67 18.92 -11.36
CA ARG A 391 11.57 19.30 -9.94
C ARG A 391 10.43 18.59 -9.23
N ARG A 392 9.26 18.49 -9.85
CA ARG A 392 8.11 17.73 -9.30
C ARG A 392 8.46 16.26 -9.07
N ILE A 393 9.16 15.64 -10.03
CA ILE A 393 9.65 14.25 -9.91
C ILE A 393 10.50 14.09 -8.65
N VAL A 394 11.51 14.95 -8.47
CA VAL A 394 12.40 14.92 -7.30
C VAL A 394 11.59 15.13 -6.01
N TRP A 395 10.69 16.11 -6.00
CA TRP A 395 9.87 16.42 -4.83
C TRP A 395 8.94 15.26 -4.44
N GLN A 396 8.30 14.58 -5.39
CA GLN A 396 7.42 13.45 -5.06
C GLN A 396 8.17 12.24 -4.53
N HIS A 397 9.39 11.97 -5.01
CA HIS A 397 10.26 10.99 -4.37
C HIS A 397 10.56 11.39 -2.92
N GLN A 398 10.90 12.65 -2.66
CA GLN A 398 11.20 13.14 -1.31
C GLN A 398 9.99 13.03 -0.36
N VAL A 399 8.80 13.40 -0.83
CA VAL A 399 7.54 13.31 -0.07
C VAL A 399 7.20 11.84 0.25
N ALA A 400 7.36 10.93 -0.72
CA ALA A 400 7.18 9.49 -0.50
C ALA A 400 8.23 8.91 0.47
N ASP A 401 9.50 9.30 0.32
CA ASP A 401 10.59 8.90 1.20
C ASP A 401 10.33 9.34 2.64
N ALA A 402 9.90 10.58 2.86
CA ALA A 402 9.64 11.14 4.19
C ALA A 402 8.51 10.40 4.91
N ALA A 403 7.39 10.15 4.22
CA ALA A 403 6.26 9.42 4.77
C ALA A 403 6.64 7.96 5.13
N GLU A 404 7.33 7.27 4.22
CA GLU A 404 7.78 5.88 4.45
C GLU A 404 8.81 5.79 5.58
N GLN A 405 9.77 6.72 5.63
CA GLN A 405 10.80 6.77 6.65
C GLN A 405 10.19 6.99 8.04
N TYR A 406 9.24 7.93 8.18
CA TYR A 406 8.58 8.18 9.45
C TYR A 406 7.82 6.93 9.94
N ALA A 407 6.97 6.35 9.09
CA ALA A 407 6.18 5.17 9.45
C ALA A 407 7.06 3.96 9.82
N THR A 408 8.12 3.71 9.04
CA THR A 408 9.08 2.62 9.28
C THR A 408 9.87 2.83 10.56
N THR A 409 10.34 4.05 10.81
CA THR A 409 11.10 4.38 12.03
C THR A 409 10.24 4.22 13.27
N LEU A 410 9.02 4.77 13.26
CA LEU A 410 8.07 4.64 14.36
C LEU A 410 7.76 3.17 14.66
N LEU A 411 7.49 2.37 13.61
CA LEU A 411 7.24 0.94 13.76
C LEU A 411 8.43 0.22 14.38
N ASN A 412 9.63 0.43 13.85
CA ASN A 412 10.82 -0.27 14.31
C ASN A 412 11.18 0.08 15.76
N ASP A 413 11.09 1.36 16.12
CA ASP A 413 11.37 1.81 17.48
C ASP A 413 10.36 1.24 18.47
N ALA A 414 9.06 1.36 18.18
CA ALA A 414 8.00 0.84 19.04
C ALA A 414 8.09 -0.69 19.17
N ALA A 415 8.28 -1.38 18.05
CA ALA A 415 8.40 -2.84 18.02
C ALA A 415 9.64 -3.34 18.79
N SER A 416 10.74 -2.60 18.75
CA SER A 416 11.98 -2.93 19.48
C SER A 416 11.83 -2.68 20.98
N LEU A 417 11.15 -1.60 21.37
CA LEU A 417 10.86 -1.34 22.78
C LEU A 417 9.97 -2.44 23.36
N VAL A 418 8.91 -2.84 22.65
CA VAL A 418 8.05 -3.95 23.04
C VAL A 418 8.83 -5.27 23.14
N ALA A 419 9.72 -5.56 22.18
CA ALA A 419 10.59 -6.75 22.20
C ALA A 419 11.48 -6.82 23.46
N ALA A 420 11.96 -5.66 23.93
CA ALA A 420 12.80 -5.56 25.12
C ALA A 420 12.04 -5.82 26.42
N HIS A 421 10.74 -5.55 26.43
CA HIS A 421 9.90 -5.66 27.62
C HIS A 421 9.12 -6.97 27.72
N ILE A 422 9.19 -7.86 26.72
CA ILE A 422 8.65 -9.22 26.82
C ILE A 422 9.73 -10.16 27.40
N PRO A 423 9.42 -11.05 28.38
CA PRO A 423 10.39 -11.98 28.96
C PRO A 423 11.04 -12.93 27.95
N ALA A 424 12.39 -12.94 27.94
CA ALA A 424 13.18 -13.92 27.21
C ALA A 424 12.97 -15.36 27.75
N GLY A 425 13.38 -16.35 26.96
CA GLY A 425 13.24 -17.77 27.28
C GLY A 425 14.56 -18.54 27.19
N PRO A 426 14.57 -19.83 27.58
CA PRO A 426 15.72 -20.72 27.41
C PRO A 426 16.07 -20.99 25.94
N ALA A 427 15.09 -20.82 25.03
CA ALA A 427 15.28 -20.78 23.59
C ALA A 427 14.80 -19.40 23.06
N PRO A 428 15.24 -18.97 21.86
CA PRO A 428 14.80 -17.70 21.28
C PRO A 428 13.27 -17.60 21.22
N ARG A 429 12.73 -16.44 21.60
CA ARG A 429 11.30 -16.15 21.51
C ARG A 429 11.04 -15.09 20.47
N ALA A 430 9.86 -15.12 19.88
CA ALA A 430 9.34 -14.05 19.02
C ALA A 430 7.92 -13.71 19.43
N TYR A 431 7.56 -12.42 19.40
CA TYR A 431 6.16 -12.03 19.49
C TYR A 431 5.60 -11.76 18.09
N VAL A 432 4.31 -12.04 17.92
CA VAL A 432 3.53 -11.75 16.72
C VAL A 432 2.40 -10.81 17.11
N PHE A 433 2.42 -9.60 16.57
CA PHE A 433 1.45 -8.54 16.83
C PHE A 433 0.46 -8.41 15.68
N ASN A 434 -0.83 -8.41 16.01
CA ASN A 434 -1.93 -8.15 15.10
C ASN A 434 -2.42 -6.70 15.29
N PRO A 435 -2.27 -5.82 14.28
CA PRO A 435 -2.71 -4.43 14.38
C PRO A 435 -4.21 -4.21 14.15
N LEU A 436 -4.98 -5.26 13.84
CA LEU A 436 -6.39 -5.15 13.49
C LEU A 436 -7.30 -5.30 14.70
N SER A 437 -8.47 -4.66 14.67
CA SER A 437 -9.42 -4.59 15.80
C SER A 437 -10.29 -5.85 16.00
N TRP A 438 -9.89 -6.97 15.40
CA TRP A 438 -10.51 -8.28 15.58
C TRP A 438 -9.44 -9.36 15.66
N GLU A 439 -9.80 -10.49 16.30
CA GLU A 439 -8.97 -11.68 16.35
C GLU A 439 -8.84 -12.31 14.95
N ARG A 440 -7.65 -12.79 14.59
CA ARG A 440 -7.42 -13.52 13.33
C ARG A 440 -6.34 -14.58 13.46
N SER A 441 -6.24 -15.45 12.46
CA SER A 441 -5.12 -16.37 12.28
C SER A 441 -4.47 -16.10 10.91
N ASP A 442 -3.15 -16.01 10.85
CA ASP A 442 -2.44 -15.68 9.61
C ASP A 442 -1.00 -16.21 9.63
N ALA A 443 -0.32 -16.17 8.49
CA ALA A 443 1.11 -16.45 8.42
C ALA A 443 1.92 -15.32 9.06
N ALA A 444 2.87 -15.70 9.92
CA ALA A 444 3.84 -14.80 10.54
C ALA A 444 5.24 -15.08 9.98
N ASP A 445 5.93 -14.03 9.53
CA ASP A 445 7.27 -14.12 8.95
C ASP A 445 8.31 -13.51 9.90
N LEU A 446 9.24 -14.35 10.37
CA LEU A 446 10.35 -13.96 11.23
C LEU A 446 11.68 -14.05 10.47
N ALA A 447 12.43 -12.95 10.40
CA ALA A 447 13.76 -12.97 9.80
C ALA A 447 14.65 -13.98 10.52
N TRP A 448 15.19 -14.98 9.80
CA TRP A 448 15.89 -16.12 10.40
C TRP A 448 16.94 -16.71 9.44
N SER A 449 18.21 -16.42 9.69
CA SER A 449 19.33 -16.80 8.81
C SER A 449 20.03 -18.10 9.21
N ASP A 450 19.91 -18.54 10.46
CA ASP A 450 20.54 -19.79 10.92
C ASP A 450 19.92 -20.98 10.17
N PRO A 451 20.71 -21.82 9.44
CA PRO A 451 20.21 -22.98 8.70
C PRO A 451 19.86 -24.21 9.59
N ALA A 452 20.21 -24.20 10.88
CA ALA A 452 19.95 -25.33 11.77
C ALA A 452 18.45 -25.68 11.86
N PRO A 453 18.07 -26.97 11.94
CA PRO A 453 16.67 -27.35 12.11
C PRO A 453 16.07 -26.74 13.40
N VAL A 454 14.90 -26.10 13.26
CA VAL A 454 14.13 -25.51 14.36
C VAL A 454 12.64 -25.80 14.16
N HIS A 455 11.87 -25.73 15.24
CA HIS A 455 10.41 -25.76 15.23
C HIS A 455 9.85 -24.65 16.14
N VAL A 456 8.60 -24.26 15.93
CA VAL A 456 7.97 -23.12 16.61
C VAL A 456 6.88 -23.60 17.55
N VAL A 457 6.91 -23.17 18.81
CA VAL A 457 5.92 -23.54 19.84
C VAL A 457 5.16 -22.30 20.30
N ASP A 458 3.83 -22.33 20.30
CA ASP A 458 3.00 -21.28 20.91
C ASP A 458 3.07 -21.40 22.43
N LEU A 459 3.61 -20.38 23.11
CA LEU A 459 3.79 -20.43 24.56
C LEU A 459 2.48 -20.47 25.33
N ALA A 460 1.39 -19.94 24.77
CA ALA A 460 0.11 -19.92 25.44
C ALA A 460 -0.57 -21.30 25.47
N THR A 461 -0.32 -22.14 24.45
CA THR A 461 -0.97 -23.45 24.30
C THR A 461 -0.01 -24.63 24.51
N GLY A 462 1.30 -24.39 24.44
CA GLY A 462 2.34 -25.42 24.45
C GLY A 462 2.33 -26.31 23.19
N GLN A 463 1.59 -25.94 22.15
CA GLN A 463 1.48 -26.71 20.91
C GLN A 463 2.48 -26.21 19.87
N GLU A 464 2.99 -27.14 19.06
CA GLU A 464 3.84 -26.81 17.92
C GLU A 464 3.00 -26.18 16.80
N ALA A 465 3.44 -25.03 16.31
CA ALA A 465 2.87 -24.35 15.17
C ALA A 465 3.52 -24.86 13.87
N PRO A 466 2.73 -25.16 12.81
CA PRO A 466 3.28 -25.45 11.50
C PRO A 466 4.25 -24.34 11.08
N SER A 467 5.46 -24.72 10.67
CA SER A 467 6.51 -23.76 10.29
C SER A 467 7.32 -24.24 9.09
N GLN A 468 7.89 -23.30 8.34
CA GLN A 468 8.72 -23.56 7.18
C GLN A 468 9.71 -22.43 6.93
N ARG A 469 10.78 -22.71 6.19
CA ARG A 469 11.70 -21.68 5.71
C ARG A 469 11.21 -21.15 4.37
N VAL A 470 11.22 -19.84 4.19
CA VAL A 470 10.90 -19.16 2.94
C VAL A 470 11.95 -18.09 2.64
N THR A 471 12.06 -17.71 1.37
CA THR A 471 12.87 -16.55 0.96
C THR A 471 11.92 -15.45 0.52
N ILE A 472 12.00 -14.28 1.16
CA ILE A 472 11.19 -13.10 0.84
C ILE A 472 12.15 -11.98 0.45
N ASN A 473 12.02 -11.44 -0.76
CA ASN A 473 12.92 -10.41 -1.30
C ASN A 473 14.42 -10.76 -1.16
N GLY A 474 14.77 -12.04 -1.37
CA GLY A 474 16.15 -12.54 -1.27
C GLY A 474 16.66 -12.77 0.17
N GLN A 475 15.85 -12.53 1.20
CA GLN A 475 16.22 -12.74 2.60
C GLN A 475 15.54 -14.00 3.18
N PRO A 476 16.23 -14.77 4.04
CA PRO A 476 15.66 -15.96 4.66
C PRO A 476 14.75 -15.62 5.84
N PHE A 477 13.55 -16.22 5.85
CA PHE A 477 12.58 -16.11 6.92
C PHE A 477 12.13 -17.49 7.41
N LEU A 478 11.82 -17.57 8.70
CA LEU A 478 11.01 -18.62 9.29
C LEU A 478 9.55 -18.16 9.25
N ARG A 479 8.76 -18.78 8.39
CA ARG A 479 7.31 -18.58 8.29
C ARG A 479 6.59 -19.60 9.17
N PHE A 480 5.67 -19.18 10.01
CA PHE A 480 4.86 -20.07 10.83
C PHE A 480 3.39 -19.63 10.90
N TRP A 481 2.49 -20.57 11.15
CA TRP A 481 1.06 -20.28 11.28
C TRP A 481 0.74 -19.74 12.68
N ALA A 482 0.38 -18.47 12.78
CA ALA A 482 0.05 -17.82 14.05
C ALA A 482 -1.47 -17.82 14.24
N ALA A 483 -1.96 -18.69 15.13
CA ALA A 483 -3.39 -18.87 15.35
C ALA A 483 -3.94 -17.94 16.46
N SER A 484 -5.18 -17.46 16.27
CA SER A 484 -5.95 -16.71 17.27
C SER A 484 -5.18 -15.52 17.86
N LEU A 485 -4.55 -14.72 16.99
CA LEU A 485 -3.87 -13.48 17.36
C LEU A 485 -4.90 -12.46 17.89
N PRO A 486 -4.77 -11.98 19.13
CA PRO A 486 -5.71 -11.03 19.73
C PRO A 486 -5.88 -9.75 18.90
N SER A 487 -7.02 -9.09 19.03
CA SER A 487 -7.24 -7.78 18.40
C SER A 487 -6.30 -6.73 18.99
N VAL A 488 -5.66 -5.93 18.14
CA VAL A 488 -4.66 -4.90 18.49
C VAL A 488 -3.77 -5.40 19.62
N GLY A 489 -3.03 -6.47 19.37
CA GLY A 489 -2.49 -7.30 20.43
C GLY A 489 -1.47 -8.31 19.95
N TYR A 490 -0.82 -9.02 20.87
CA TYR A 490 0.25 -9.96 20.53
C TYR A 490 0.12 -11.32 21.22
N ARG A 491 0.81 -12.30 20.64
CA ARG A 491 1.12 -13.60 21.24
C ARG A 491 2.63 -13.86 21.16
N VAL A 492 3.15 -14.72 22.02
CA VAL A 492 4.57 -15.07 22.06
C VAL A 492 4.77 -16.54 21.69
N TYR A 493 5.76 -16.79 20.85
CA TYR A 493 6.18 -18.09 20.35
C TYR A 493 7.65 -18.34 20.71
N GLU A 494 8.01 -19.60 20.90
CA GLU A 494 9.37 -20.03 21.20
C GLU A 494 9.92 -20.88 20.06
N ILE A 495 11.14 -20.57 19.60
CA ILE A 495 11.82 -21.22 18.49
C ILE A 495 12.80 -22.24 19.09
N GLN A 496 12.40 -23.49 19.11
CA GLN A 496 13.16 -24.57 19.75
C GLN A 496 14.03 -25.33 18.73
N PRO A 497 15.22 -25.82 19.13
CA PRO A 497 16.10 -26.57 18.24
C PRO A 497 15.52 -27.94 17.88
N GLY A 498 15.86 -28.44 16.69
CA GLY A 498 15.40 -29.72 16.16
C GLY A 498 14.22 -29.57 15.19
N ALA A 499 13.97 -30.61 14.39
CA ALA A 499 13.02 -30.56 13.28
C ALA A 499 11.53 -30.52 13.68
N GLY A 500 11.20 -30.80 14.94
CA GLY A 500 9.81 -30.81 15.42
C GLY A 500 8.94 -31.90 14.80
N GLN A 501 7.63 -31.67 14.83
CA GLN A 501 6.60 -32.48 14.22
C GLN A 501 6.53 -32.28 12.70
N ALA A 502 6.35 -33.36 11.96
CA ALA A 502 6.06 -33.28 10.53
C ALA A 502 4.61 -32.84 10.27
N PHE A 503 4.44 -31.76 9.50
CA PHE A 503 3.15 -31.28 9.01
C PHE A 503 3.06 -31.48 7.49
N ALA A 504 1.89 -31.85 6.98
CA ALA A 504 1.65 -31.90 5.54
C ALA A 504 1.70 -30.49 4.93
N ASP A 505 2.00 -30.35 3.64
CA ASP A 505 2.00 -29.05 2.98
C ASP A 505 0.64 -28.35 3.05
N ALA A 506 0.67 -27.02 3.00
CA ALA A 506 -0.53 -26.18 3.03
C ALA A 506 -1.42 -26.36 1.79
N ALA A 507 -0.84 -26.76 0.66
CA ALA A 507 -1.53 -27.06 -0.58
C ALA A 507 -0.78 -28.16 -1.36
N SER A 508 -1.48 -28.90 -2.20
CA SER A 508 -0.85 -29.80 -3.17
C SER A 508 -0.53 -29.07 -4.47
N VAL A 509 0.60 -29.37 -5.10
CA VAL A 509 0.95 -28.91 -6.46
C VAL A 509 0.70 -30.03 -7.48
N SER A 510 0.18 -29.69 -8.66
CA SER A 510 0.05 -30.61 -9.79
C SER A 510 0.22 -29.87 -11.13
N GLY A 511 0.42 -30.62 -12.21
CA GLY A 511 0.83 -30.06 -13.50
C GLY A 511 2.35 -29.91 -13.61
N GLY A 512 2.84 -29.57 -14.81
CA GLY A 512 4.27 -29.44 -15.09
C GLY A 512 5.06 -30.74 -14.96
N GLN A 513 6.38 -30.62 -15.03
CA GLN A 513 7.35 -31.70 -14.79
C GLN A 513 8.52 -31.13 -14.00
N ALA A 514 9.05 -31.88 -13.05
CA ALA A 514 10.30 -31.52 -12.38
C ALA A 514 11.46 -31.92 -13.32
N VAL A 515 12.03 -30.93 -14.01
CA VAL A 515 13.11 -31.14 -14.98
C VAL A 515 14.33 -30.36 -14.52
N THR A 516 15.44 -31.07 -14.29
CA THR A 516 16.70 -30.48 -13.82
C THR A 516 17.78 -30.73 -14.87
N THR A 517 18.62 -29.72 -15.14
CA THR A 517 19.86 -29.88 -15.91
C THR A 517 21.05 -29.86 -14.95
N ALA A 518 21.81 -30.95 -14.92
CA ALA A 518 23.05 -31.09 -14.15
C ALA A 518 24.26 -31.08 -15.09
N THR A 519 25.33 -30.42 -14.67
CA THR A 519 26.62 -30.42 -15.37
C THR A 519 27.67 -31.05 -14.48
N PHE A 520 28.26 -32.16 -14.93
CA PHE A 520 29.35 -32.86 -14.26
C PHE A 520 30.68 -32.50 -14.93
N THR A 521 31.72 -32.26 -14.14
CA THR A 521 33.07 -31.98 -14.63
C THR A 521 34.04 -33.02 -14.11
N ILE A 522 35.12 -33.27 -14.85
CA ILE A 522 36.24 -34.07 -14.35
C ILE A 522 36.77 -33.44 -13.04
N ASP A 523 36.91 -34.25 -11.98
CA ASP A 523 37.20 -33.79 -10.62
C ASP A 523 38.61 -34.15 -10.12
N ALA A 524 39.35 -34.97 -10.86
CA ALA A 524 40.74 -35.32 -10.59
C ALA A 524 41.49 -35.69 -11.87
N ASP A 525 42.81 -35.53 -11.86
CA ASP A 525 43.71 -35.82 -13.00
C ASP A 525 43.63 -37.27 -13.49
N ASN A 526 43.32 -38.21 -12.60
CA ASN A 526 43.20 -39.62 -12.96
C ASN A 526 41.77 -40.02 -13.38
N ARG A 527 40.92 -39.04 -13.72
CA ARG A 527 39.55 -39.25 -14.20
C ARG A 527 39.38 -38.93 -15.68
N ASP A 528 40.45 -38.56 -16.35
CA ASP A 528 40.55 -38.55 -17.79
C ASP A 528 41.90 -39.13 -18.21
N ALA A 529 41.94 -39.78 -19.37
CA ALA A 529 43.15 -40.42 -19.85
C ALA A 529 43.11 -40.64 -21.36
N LEU A 530 44.28 -40.90 -21.94
CA LEU A 530 44.40 -41.48 -23.28
C LEU A 530 45.22 -42.77 -23.22
N SER A 531 44.93 -43.72 -24.11
CA SER A 531 45.85 -44.81 -24.44
C SER A 531 46.53 -44.52 -25.76
N ASN A 532 47.84 -44.73 -25.80
CA ASN A 532 48.65 -44.61 -27.00
C ASN A 532 49.07 -46.02 -27.46
N HIS A 533 48.68 -46.41 -28.67
CA HIS A 533 49.06 -47.69 -29.29
C HIS A 533 50.07 -47.42 -30.41
N ALA A 534 51.31 -47.11 -30.02
CA ALA A 534 52.38 -46.80 -30.97
C ALA A 534 52.73 -48.03 -31.83
N LEU A 535 52.88 -47.84 -33.15
CA LEU A 535 53.30 -48.87 -34.13
C LEU A 535 54.59 -49.66 -33.76
N ALA A 536 55.39 -49.20 -32.78
CA ALA A 536 56.63 -49.84 -32.33
C ALA A 536 56.89 -49.72 -30.80
N GLY A 537 55.86 -49.77 -29.96
CA GLY A 537 56.00 -49.75 -28.49
C GLY A 537 54.88 -50.51 -27.75
N PRO A 538 54.99 -50.74 -26.43
CA PRO A 538 53.89 -51.28 -25.64
C PRO A 538 52.79 -50.21 -25.44
N ASP A 539 51.53 -50.62 -25.47
CA ASP A 539 50.37 -49.76 -25.20
C ASP A 539 50.51 -49.10 -23.82
N GLU A 540 50.35 -47.78 -23.77
CA GLU A 540 50.51 -47.01 -22.54
C GLU A 540 49.28 -46.14 -22.29
N THR A 541 48.69 -46.27 -21.09
CA THR A 541 47.68 -45.34 -20.58
C THR A 541 48.38 -44.15 -19.92
N ARG A 542 47.98 -42.93 -20.28
CA ARG A 542 48.52 -41.66 -19.78
C ARG A 542 47.40 -40.81 -19.21
N VAL A 543 47.53 -40.42 -17.93
CA VAL A 543 46.53 -39.60 -17.20
C VAL A 543 46.87 -38.11 -17.15
N SER A 544 48.04 -37.69 -17.65
CA SER A 544 48.46 -36.27 -17.62
C SER A 544 48.72 -35.75 -19.04
N GLY A 545 47.87 -36.16 -19.98
CA GLY A 545 47.99 -35.86 -21.40
C GLY A 545 49.00 -36.66 -22.21
N TYR A 546 49.09 -36.32 -23.49
CA TYR A 546 49.94 -37.01 -24.48
C TYR A 546 51.42 -36.92 -24.17
N ALA A 547 51.92 -35.77 -23.72
CA ALA A 547 53.33 -35.58 -23.39
C ALA A 547 53.50 -34.55 -22.25
N PRO A 548 54.67 -34.50 -21.58
CA PRO A 548 54.91 -33.51 -20.51
C PRO A 548 54.66 -32.05 -20.92
N ASP A 549 54.85 -31.72 -22.21
CA ASP A 549 54.62 -30.43 -22.85
C ASP A 549 53.30 -30.34 -23.63
N ASP A 550 52.62 -31.47 -23.86
CA ASP A 550 51.29 -31.55 -24.46
C ASP A 550 50.32 -32.27 -23.53
N ARG A 551 49.74 -31.49 -22.61
CA ARG A 551 48.67 -31.94 -21.71
C ARG A 551 47.32 -31.90 -22.40
N SER A 552 47.20 -32.64 -23.50
CA SER A 552 45.94 -32.82 -24.22
C SER A 552 45.69 -34.31 -24.37
N LEU A 553 44.41 -34.69 -24.36
CA LEU A 553 43.96 -36.05 -24.62
C LEU A 553 43.54 -36.18 -26.07
N TYR A 554 43.86 -37.32 -26.69
CA TYR A 554 43.60 -37.54 -28.11
C TYR A 554 42.96 -38.89 -28.35
N TRP A 555 42.14 -38.94 -29.40
CA TRP A 555 41.77 -40.19 -30.06
C TRP A 555 42.10 -40.08 -31.55
N SER A 556 42.60 -41.15 -32.15
CA SER A 556 43.16 -41.10 -33.50
C SER A 556 43.01 -42.42 -34.27
N ASN A 557 42.94 -42.30 -35.59
CA ASN A 557 43.19 -43.37 -36.55
C ASN A 557 44.47 -43.04 -37.31
N ASP A 558 45.59 -42.92 -36.62
CA ASP A 558 46.90 -42.67 -37.21
C ASP A 558 47.95 -43.63 -36.62
N GLY A 559 49.23 -43.34 -36.85
CA GLY A 559 50.33 -44.22 -36.46
C GLY A 559 50.50 -44.44 -34.94
N ASP A 560 49.78 -43.66 -34.13
CA ASP A 560 49.78 -43.74 -32.66
C ASP A 560 48.42 -44.25 -32.10
N THR A 561 47.49 -44.65 -32.99
CA THR A 561 46.12 -45.16 -32.74
C THR A 561 45.65 -44.97 -31.29
N GLN A 562 44.98 -43.85 -31.03
CA GLN A 562 44.67 -43.42 -29.67
C GLN A 562 43.19 -43.58 -29.32
N THR A 563 42.94 -43.89 -28.05
CA THR A 563 41.61 -43.88 -27.44
C THR A 563 41.65 -42.89 -26.28
N ALA A 564 40.58 -42.12 -26.07
CA ALA A 564 40.45 -41.21 -24.92
C ALA A 564 39.30 -41.65 -24.03
N ALA A 565 39.43 -41.52 -22.70
CA ALA A 565 38.35 -41.83 -21.77
C ALA A 565 38.19 -40.78 -20.69
N LEU A 566 36.97 -40.67 -20.17
CA LEU A 566 36.48 -39.63 -19.29
C LEU A 566 35.60 -40.25 -18.21
N GLU A 567 35.80 -39.89 -16.95
CA GLU A 567 35.03 -40.36 -15.81
C GLU A 567 34.45 -39.19 -15.02
N PHE A 568 33.13 -39.13 -14.88
CA PHE A 568 32.44 -38.04 -14.19
C PHE A 568 31.77 -38.53 -12.92
N ALA A 569 32.01 -37.89 -11.77
CA ALA A 569 31.27 -38.14 -10.54
C ALA A 569 29.78 -37.76 -10.72
N CYS A 570 28.94 -38.78 -10.95
CA CYS A 570 27.55 -38.61 -11.35
C CYS A 570 26.64 -38.63 -10.11
N THR A 571 26.11 -37.49 -9.72
CA THR A 571 25.22 -37.34 -8.56
C THR A 571 23.72 -37.44 -8.90
N LEU A 572 23.39 -37.92 -10.10
CA LEU A 572 21.98 -38.10 -10.51
C LEU A 572 21.25 -39.07 -9.56
N PRO A 573 19.95 -38.85 -9.30
CA PRO A 573 19.14 -39.82 -8.59
C PRO A 573 19.15 -41.18 -9.30
N ARG A 574 19.25 -42.27 -8.54
CA ARG A 574 19.20 -43.63 -9.10
C ARG A 574 17.90 -43.83 -9.88
N GLY A 575 18.02 -44.33 -11.11
CA GLY A 575 16.89 -44.58 -11.99
C GLY A 575 16.20 -43.31 -12.51
N ALA A 576 16.86 -42.15 -12.45
CA ALA A 576 16.37 -40.93 -13.08
C ALA A 576 16.06 -41.17 -14.57
N THR A 577 14.98 -40.57 -15.07
CA THR A 577 14.65 -40.61 -16.50
C THR A 577 15.40 -39.49 -17.20
N ILE A 578 16.34 -39.84 -18.07
CA ILE A 578 17.18 -38.87 -18.78
C ILE A 578 16.43 -38.39 -20.02
N ARG A 579 16.37 -37.06 -20.20
CA ARG A 579 15.72 -36.41 -21.33
C ARG A 579 16.70 -36.06 -22.45
N GLU A 580 17.87 -35.56 -22.07
CA GLU A 580 18.92 -35.14 -22.98
C GLU A 580 20.27 -35.29 -22.26
N ALA A 581 21.30 -35.74 -22.97
CA ALA A 581 22.65 -35.73 -22.45
C ALA A 581 23.67 -35.55 -23.58
N HIS A 582 24.71 -34.75 -23.34
CA HIS A 582 25.84 -34.58 -24.25
C HIS A 582 27.15 -34.31 -23.49
N LEU A 583 28.27 -34.66 -24.12
CA LEU A 583 29.61 -34.27 -23.69
C LEU A 583 29.99 -32.92 -24.28
N GLU A 584 30.69 -32.10 -23.52
CA GLU A 584 31.34 -30.87 -23.99
C GLU A 584 32.85 -30.99 -23.80
N LEU A 585 33.58 -30.94 -24.91
CA LEU A 585 35.04 -31.02 -24.93
C LEU A 585 35.64 -29.71 -25.41
N HIS A 586 36.66 -29.19 -24.73
CA HIS A 586 37.39 -28.03 -25.20
C HIS A 586 38.45 -28.48 -26.22
N ALA A 587 38.20 -28.19 -27.49
CA ALA A 587 38.98 -28.72 -28.60
C ALA A 587 40.41 -28.16 -28.64
N VAL A 588 41.37 -29.03 -28.89
CA VAL A 588 42.77 -28.68 -29.21
C VAL A 588 43.03 -28.95 -30.70
N PRO A 589 44.24 -28.68 -31.24
CA PRO A 589 44.56 -29.00 -32.63
C PRO A 589 44.20 -30.45 -33.00
N ALA A 590 43.70 -30.62 -34.22
CA ALA A 590 43.23 -31.88 -34.78
C ALA A 590 43.67 -31.98 -36.24
N VAL A 591 43.71 -33.20 -36.77
CA VAL A 591 43.69 -33.46 -38.22
C VAL A 591 42.35 -34.10 -38.53
N PRO A 592 41.34 -33.31 -38.94
CA PRO A 592 39.97 -33.80 -39.09
C PRO A 592 39.84 -34.82 -40.22
N SER A 593 38.98 -35.81 -39.99
CA SER A 593 38.62 -36.80 -40.99
C SER A 593 37.64 -36.24 -42.02
N PRO A 594 37.85 -36.48 -43.33
CA PRO A 594 36.91 -36.06 -44.37
C PRO A 594 35.62 -36.91 -44.43
N SER A 595 35.59 -38.06 -43.76
CA SER A 595 34.45 -38.99 -43.71
C SER A 595 34.48 -39.88 -42.47
N GLY A 596 33.36 -40.52 -42.12
CA GLY A 596 33.27 -41.39 -40.95
C GLY A 596 32.97 -40.64 -39.66
N ALA A 597 32.99 -41.37 -38.55
CA ALA A 597 32.63 -40.88 -37.21
C ALA A 597 33.40 -41.67 -36.15
N SER A 598 33.85 -40.99 -35.10
CA SER A 598 34.35 -41.62 -33.87
C SER A 598 33.20 -42.29 -33.11
N GLU A 599 33.52 -43.22 -32.22
CA GLU A 599 32.51 -43.91 -31.43
C GLU A 599 32.65 -43.58 -29.94
N ILE A 600 31.54 -43.22 -29.31
CA ILE A 600 31.43 -43.03 -27.86
C ILE A 600 30.84 -44.32 -27.26
N HIS A 601 31.59 -44.89 -26.33
CA HIS A 601 31.27 -46.09 -25.57
C HIS A 601 31.01 -45.71 -24.11
N LEU A 602 30.11 -46.44 -23.46
CA LEU A 602 29.89 -46.36 -22.02
C LEU A 602 30.62 -47.52 -21.33
N TYR A 603 31.36 -47.23 -20.27
CA TYR A 603 31.85 -48.26 -19.35
C TYR A 603 30.68 -48.83 -18.54
N ASP A 604 30.38 -50.10 -18.77
CA ASP A 604 29.24 -50.82 -18.21
C ASP A 604 29.56 -51.39 -16.81
N VAL A 605 29.98 -50.50 -15.91
CA VAL A 605 30.30 -50.77 -14.50
C VAL A 605 29.53 -49.79 -13.61
N ASP A 606 29.33 -50.15 -12.33
CA ASP A 606 28.53 -49.33 -11.41
C ASP A 606 29.26 -48.06 -10.94
N ASP A 607 30.59 -48.12 -10.82
CA ASP A 607 31.49 -47.02 -10.47
C ASP A 607 32.80 -47.25 -11.23
N ALA A 608 33.13 -46.37 -12.17
CA ALA A 608 34.33 -46.50 -12.99
C ALA A 608 35.59 -46.26 -12.13
N ALA A 609 36.57 -47.16 -12.27
CA ALA A 609 37.80 -47.12 -11.49
C ALA A 609 38.81 -46.19 -12.16
N ALA A 610 39.32 -45.24 -11.37
CA ALA A 610 40.24 -44.22 -11.84
C ALA A 610 41.43 -44.81 -12.63
N PHE A 611 41.85 -44.07 -13.66
CA PHE A 611 42.94 -44.47 -14.52
C PHE A 611 44.29 -44.50 -13.77
N VAL A 612 45.18 -45.39 -14.18
CA VAL A 612 46.58 -45.40 -13.70
C VAL A 612 47.55 -45.39 -14.86
N ASN A 613 48.61 -44.58 -14.73
CA ASN A 613 49.71 -44.58 -15.70
C ASN A 613 50.37 -45.95 -15.77
N GLY A 614 50.64 -46.44 -16.98
CA GLY A 614 51.41 -47.67 -17.18
C GLY A 614 51.08 -48.45 -18.46
N PRO A 615 51.70 -49.63 -18.64
CA PRO A 615 51.54 -50.48 -19.83
C PRO A 615 50.22 -51.25 -19.80
N SER A 616 49.13 -50.50 -19.73
CA SER A 616 47.80 -50.92 -19.28
C SER A 616 46.85 -51.33 -20.41
N GLY A 617 47.26 -51.22 -21.68
CA GLY A 617 46.43 -51.56 -22.85
C GLY A 617 45.51 -50.42 -23.33
N ASP A 618 44.68 -50.72 -24.33
CA ASP A 618 43.66 -49.82 -24.89
C ASP A 618 42.55 -49.51 -23.88
N LEU A 619 42.24 -48.21 -23.72
CA LEU A 619 41.18 -47.73 -22.82
C LEU A 619 39.80 -48.32 -23.16
N LEU A 620 39.55 -48.72 -24.41
CA LEU A 620 38.30 -49.42 -24.77
C LEU A 620 38.09 -50.71 -23.94
N THR A 621 39.18 -51.35 -23.51
CA THR A 621 39.17 -52.59 -22.71
C THR A 621 39.41 -52.36 -21.22
N TRP A 622 39.54 -51.10 -20.78
CA TRP A 622 39.75 -50.73 -19.36
C TRP A 622 38.62 -51.22 -18.46
N HIS A 623 37.40 -51.09 -18.94
CA HIS A 623 36.20 -51.65 -18.36
C HIS A 623 35.37 -52.38 -19.42
N PRO A 624 34.53 -53.35 -19.01
CA PRO A 624 33.49 -53.86 -19.90
C PRO A 624 32.66 -52.70 -20.46
N THR A 625 32.36 -52.70 -21.76
CA THR A 625 31.57 -51.65 -22.40
C THR A 625 30.14 -52.10 -22.66
N PHE A 626 29.24 -51.12 -22.67
CA PHE A 626 27.86 -51.35 -23.08
C PHE A 626 27.81 -51.56 -24.59
N ALA A 627 27.01 -52.53 -25.05
CA ALA A 627 26.99 -52.92 -26.46
C ALA A 627 26.50 -51.81 -27.42
N THR A 628 25.76 -50.82 -26.91
CA THR A 628 25.32 -49.67 -27.72
C THR A 628 26.40 -48.60 -27.70
N THR A 629 26.76 -48.12 -28.88
CA THR A 629 27.74 -47.04 -29.09
C THR A 629 27.08 -45.89 -29.83
N ILE A 630 27.60 -44.68 -29.64
CA ILE A 630 27.10 -43.48 -30.31
C ILE A 630 28.16 -42.98 -31.29
N ALA A 631 27.82 -42.97 -32.58
CA ALA A 631 28.67 -42.41 -33.62
C ALA A 631 28.65 -40.88 -33.51
N TRP A 632 29.83 -40.27 -33.40
CA TRP A 632 30.04 -38.83 -33.40
C TRP A 632 30.68 -38.42 -34.73
N PRO A 633 29.95 -37.77 -35.65
CA PRO A 633 30.56 -37.11 -36.81
C PRO A 633 31.15 -35.77 -36.38
N GLN A 634 32.46 -35.59 -36.50
CA GLN A 634 33.20 -34.42 -36.00
C GLN A 634 33.13 -33.25 -36.99
N THR A 635 31.93 -32.67 -37.15
CA THR A 635 31.73 -31.49 -38.00
C THR A 635 32.02 -30.20 -37.23
N GLY A 636 32.92 -29.35 -37.75
CA GLY A 636 33.19 -28.02 -37.16
C GLY A 636 34.24 -27.97 -36.05
N TRP A 637 35.05 -29.03 -35.91
CA TRP A 637 36.12 -29.10 -34.90
C TRP A 637 37.14 -27.99 -35.07
N SER A 638 37.21 -27.05 -34.11
CA SER A 638 38.10 -25.90 -34.16
C SER A 638 38.82 -25.72 -32.82
N ALA A 639 40.16 -25.66 -32.84
CA ALA A 639 40.94 -25.50 -31.61
C ALA A 639 40.54 -24.22 -30.86
N GLY A 640 40.40 -24.31 -29.54
CA GLY A 640 39.95 -23.22 -28.66
C GLY A 640 38.44 -23.03 -28.57
N THR A 641 37.64 -23.99 -29.06
CA THR A 641 36.16 -23.95 -28.99
C THR A 641 35.60 -25.14 -28.23
N ILE A 642 34.41 -24.99 -27.65
CA ILE A 642 33.68 -26.12 -27.04
C ILE A 642 32.99 -26.90 -28.17
N GLN A 643 33.23 -28.21 -28.18
CA GLN A 643 32.61 -29.17 -29.10
C GLN A 643 31.65 -30.06 -28.33
N ALA A 644 30.37 -30.05 -28.71
CA ALA A 644 29.35 -30.88 -28.11
C ALA A 644 29.23 -32.22 -28.86
N SER A 645 29.08 -33.32 -28.13
CA SER A 645 28.77 -34.63 -28.71
C SER A 645 27.33 -34.67 -29.24
N PRO A 646 26.97 -35.64 -30.09
CA PRO A 646 25.59 -36.01 -30.31
C PRO A 646 24.93 -36.48 -29.00
N ASP A 647 23.62 -36.68 -29.07
CA ASP A 647 22.83 -37.17 -27.96
C ASP A 647 23.32 -38.54 -27.46
N ILE A 648 23.77 -38.58 -26.20
CA ILE A 648 24.21 -39.78 -25.49
C ILE A 648 23.21 -40.19 -24.39
N THR A 649 21.97 -39.70 -24.44
CA THR A 649 20.90 -40.01 -23.47
C THR A 649 20.77 -41.50 -23.18
N ALA A 650 20.82 -42.34 -24.22
CA ALA A 650 20.70 -43.80 -24.05
C ALA A 650 21.84 -44.40 -23.20
N LEU A 651 23.06 -43.87 -23.31
CA LEU A 651 24.21 -44.32 -22.52
C LEU A 651 24.05 -43.92 -21.06
N VAL A 652 23.77 -42.64 -20.81
CA VAL A 652 23.57 -42.13 -19.44
C VAL A 652 22.37 -42.80 -18.77
N GLN A 653 21.27 -42.99 -19.51
CA GLN A 653 20.07 -43.68 -19.02
C GLN A 653 20.37 -45.13 -18.62
N HIS A 654 21.17 -45.85 -19.41
CA HIS A 654 21.60 -47.21 -19.08
C HIS A 654 22.42 -47.22 -17.79
N TYR A 655 23.39 -46.32 -17.67
CA TYR A 655 24.26 -46.20 -16.48
C TYR A 655 23.47 -45.97 -15.18
N VAL A 656 22.57 -44.98 -15.14
CA VAL A 656 21.79 -44.67 -13.91
C VAL A 656 20.76 -45.75 -13.55
N ASN A 657 20.40 -46.62 -14.51
CA ASN A 657 19.51 -47.75 -14.30
C ASN A 657 20.23 -49.00 -13.75
N ARG A 658 21.56 -48.99 -13.68
CA ARG A 658 22.33 -50.15 -13.22
C ARG A 658 21.99 -50.50 -11.77
N PRO A 659 21.85 -51.80 -11.42
CA PRO A 659 21.45 -52.21 -10.08
C PRO A 659 22.38 -51.77 -8.94
N GLY A 660 23.68 -51.57 -9.22
CA GLY A 660 24.67 -51.15 -8.22
C GLY A 660 25.04 -49.66 -8.28
N TYR A 661 24.47 -48.88 -9.21
CA TYR A 661 24.70 -47.44 -9.26
C TYR A 661 24.20 -46.74 -7.97
N GLN A 662 25.02 -45.82 -7.45
CA GLN A 662 24.69 -44.91 -6.35
C GLN A 662 25.06 -43.47 -6.74
N PRO A 663 24.29 -42.45 -6.31
CA PRO A 663 24.65 -41.06 -6.54
C PRO A 663 26.06 -40.76 -5.98
N GLY A 664 26.94 -40.24 -6.85
CA GLY A 664 28.35 -40.00 -6.56
C GLY A 664 29.32 -40.99 -7.23
N ASN A 665 28.82 -42.12 -7.75
CA ASN A 665 29.63 -43.04 -8.56
C ASN A 665 30.07 -42.38 -9.88
N HIS A 666 31.15 -42.88 -10.48
CA HIS A 666 31.72 -42.35 -11.71
C HIS A 666 31.13 -43.02 -12.94
N ILE A 667 30.53 -42.22 -13.83
CA ILE A 667 30.17 -42.66 -15.18
C ILE A 667 31.39 -42.54 -16.08
N GLY A 668 31.78 -43.64 -16.71
CA GLY A 668 32.91 -43.68 -17.63
C GLY A 668 32.48 -43.69 -19.09
N LEU A 669 33.05 -42.81 -19.90
CA LEU A 669 32.82 -42.70 -21.34
C LEU A 669 34.15 -42.80 -22.08
N CYS A 670 34.19 -43.59 -23.15
CA CYS A 670 35.40 -43.88 -23.91
C CYS A 670 35.17 -43.54 -25.38
N ILE A 671 36.09 -42.82 -26.00
CA ILE A 671 36.01 -42.31 -27.37
C ILE A 671 37.10 -42.97 -28.20
N THR A 672 36.69 -43.76 -29.20
CA THR A 672 37.60 -44.47 -30.11
C THR A 672 37.51 -43.91 -31.52
N GLU A 673 38.44 -44.32 -32.39
CA GLU A 673 38.46 -43.94 -33.80
C GLU A 673 37.16 -44.23 -34.57
N GLY A 674 36.43 -45.30 -34.21
CA GLY A 674 35.24 -45.74 -34.93
C GLY A 674 35.51 -45.99 -36.42
N SER A 675 34.96 -45.13 -37.27
CA SER A 675 35.06 -45.22 -38.74
C SER A 675 35.78 -44.03 -39.39
N ILE A 676 36.45 -43.18 -38.60
CA ILE A 676 37.23 -42.05 -39.15
C ILE A 676 38.35 -42.54 -40.05
N ALA A 677 38.76 -41.74 -41.03
CA ALA A 677 39.74 -42.14 -42.05
C ALA A 677 41.16 -42.23 -41.47
N PRO A 678 42.06 -43.05 -42.06
CA PRO A 678 43.45 -43.12 -41.62
C PRO A 678 44.19 -41.77 -41.69
N ASN A 679 45.19 -41.60 -40.82
CA ASN A 679 45.97 -40.37 -40.58
C ASN A 679 45.14 -39.19 -40.05
N THR A 680 44.16 -39.45 -39.18
CA THR A 680 43.31 -38.41 -38.56
C THR A 680 43.33 -38.53 -37.05
N TYR A 681 43.21 -37.41 -36.36
CA TYR A 681 43.15 -37.34 -34.90
C TYR A 681 42.36 -36.14 -34.44
N TYR A 682 41.77 -36.26 -33.26
CA TYR A 682 41.12 -35.16 -32.56
C TYR A 682 41.60 -35.15 -31.13
N GLY A 683 41.73 -33.95 -30.56
CA GLY A 683 42.15 -33.80 -29.19
C GLY A 683 41.36 -32.74 -28.44
N PHE A 684 41.39 -32.87 -27.12
CA PHE A 684 40.79 -31.94 -26.18
C PHE A 684 41.70 -31.75 -24.96
N ASP A 685 41.40 -30.73 -24.15
CA ASP A 685 42.17 -30.44 -22.96
C ASP A 685 42.07 -31.58 -21.93
N ASP A 686 43.23 -31.99 -21.42
CA ASP A 686 43.37 -32.82 -20.22
C ASP A 686 43.05 -31.99 -18.96
N PHE A 687 42.54 -32.63 -17.91
CA PHE A 687 42.28 -31.99 -16.62
C PHE A 687 43.49 -31.21 -16.08
N SER A 688 44.72 -31.75 -16.19
CA SER A 688 45.92 -31.07 -15.70
C SER A 688 46.46 -29.96 -16.60
N LYS A 689 45.83 -29.65 -17.73
CA LYS A 689 46.34 -28.65 -18.66
C LYS A 689 46.32 -27.24 -18.04
N PRO A 690 47.47 -26.55 -17.93
CA PRO A 690 47.50 -25.18 -17.43
C PRO A 690 46.65 -24.25 -18.30
N GLY A 691 45.61 -23.65 -17.70
CA GLY A 691 44.67 -22.78 -18.41
C GLY A 691 43.71 -23.49 -19.36
N GLY A 692 43.67 -24.83 -19.34
CA GLY A 692 42.71 -25.62 -20.09
C GLY A 692 41.32 -25.65 -19.44
N SER A 693 40.33 -26.15 -20.17
CA SER A 693 38.96 -26.36 -19.68
C SER A 693 38.64 -27.86 -19.64
N PRO A 694 38.46 -28.45 -18.44
CA PRO A 694 38.12 -29.88 -18.31
C PRO A 694 36.83 -30.22 -19.06
N ALA A 695 36.75 -31.47 -19.53
CA ALA A 695 35.55 -32.01 -20.14
C ALA A 695 34.33 -31.89 -19.21
N ARG A 696 33.15 -31.74 -19.82
CA ARG A 696 31.87 -31.71 -19.09
C ARG A 696 30.90 -32.72 -19.65
N LEU A 697 30.08 -33.30 -18.78
CA LEU A 697 28.89 -34.06 -19.13
C LEU A 697 27.67 -33.25 -18.70
N VAL A 698 26.84 -32.84 -19.66
CA VAL A 698 25.61 -32.08 -19.41
C VAL A 698 24.43 -33.05 -19.53
N VAL A 699 23.58 -33.12 -18.52
CA VAL A 699 22.45 -34.06 -18.46
C VAL A 699 21.19 -33.35 -17.98
N THR A 700 20.15 -33.40 -18.79
CA THR A 700 18.79 -32.97 -18.43
C THR A 700 17.94 -34.20 -18.10
N TYR A 701 17.26 -34.21 -16.95
CA TYR A 701 16.53 -35.38 -16.45
C TYR A 701 15.25 -35.02 -15.68
N ASP A 702 14.34 -35.99 -15.57
CA ASP A 702 13.19 -35.93 -14.66
C ASP A 702 13.69 -36.10 -13.23
N ASP A 703 13.64 -35.01 -12.48
CA ASP A 703 14.12 -34.96 -11.11
C ASP A 703 13.00 -35.29 -10.12
N PRO A 704 12.98 -36.47 -9.51
CA PRO A 704 11.94 -36.83 -8.54
C PRO A 704 11.95 -35.95 -7.29
N ASN A 705 13.05 -35.19 -7.05
CA ASN A 705 13.20 -34.28 -5.93
C ASN A 705 13.16 -32.80 -6.36
N GLY A 706 13.01 -32.54 -7.67
CA GLY A 706 12.98 -31.19 -8.23
C GLY A 706 11.61 -30.53 -8.09
N ASN A 707 11.60 -29.20 -8.13
CA ASN A 707 10.34 -28.46 -8.16
C ASN A 707 9.70 -28.57 -9.56
N PRO A 708 8.41 -28.92 -9.65
CA PRO A 708 7.70 -28.91 -10.93
C PRO A 708 7.77 -27.53 -11.59
N SER A 709 7.97 -27.52 -12.91
CA SER A 709 7.86 -26.34 -13.76
C SER A 709 7.15 -26.66 -15.07
N GLY A 710 6.68 -25.64 -15.78
CA GLY A 710 6.05 -25.81 -17.08
C GLY A 710 5.36 -24.56 -17.62
N SER A 711 4.44 -24.76 -18.55
CA SER A 711 3.58 -23.71 -19.10
C SER A 711 2.39 -23.36 -18.21
N SER A 712 2.05 -24.24 -17.27
CA SER A 712 1.02 -24.04 -16.24
C SER A 712 1.27 -24.97 -15.05
N LEU A 713 0.86 -24.53 -13.86
CA LEU A 713 0.85 -25.30 -12.62
C LEU A 713 -0.44 -25.05 -11.84
N ILE A 714 -0.86 -26.05 -11.08
CA ILE A 714 -2.08 -26.00 -10.26
C ILE A 714 -1.69 -26.15 -8.79
N ILE A 715 -2.19 -25.25 -7.94
CA ILE A 715 -2.13 -25.36 -6.47
C ILE A 715 -3.53 -25.57 -5.90
N ASN A 716 -3.63 -26.39 -4.85
CA ASN A 716 -4.91 -26.72 -4.22
C ASN A 716 -4.79 -26.87 -2.70
N ASN A 717 -5.40 -25.97 -1.93
CA ASN A 717 -5.44 -26.03 -0.46
C ASN A 717 -6.73 -26.68 0.08
N GLN A 718 -7.42 -27.48 -0.75
CA GLN A 718 -8.73 -28.12 -0.52
C GLN A 718 -9.93 -27.17 -0.55
N ARG A 719 -9.72 -25.87 -0.31
CA ARG A 719 -10.76 -24.84 -0.47
C ARG A 719 -10.70 -24.23 -1.86
N ASP A 720 -9.52 -23.83 -2.30
CA ASP A 720 -9.24 -23.13 -3.54
C ASP A 720 -8.26 -23.96 -4.38
N ARG A 721 -8.70 -24.31 -5.59
CA ARG A 721 -7.85 -24.92 -6.63
C ARG A 721 -7.60 -23.89 -7.72
N VAL A 722 -6.37 -23.42 -7.83
CA VAL A 722 -5.96 -22.33 -8.73
C VAL A 722 -4.96 -22.85 -9.76
N GLU A 723 -5.21 -22.58 -11.03
CA GLU A 723 -4.31 -22.86 -12.15
C GLU A 723 -3.66 -21.56 -12.61
N LEU A 724 -2.33 -21.47 -12.47
CA LEU A 724 -1.50 -20.34 -12.88
C LEU A 724 -0.73 -20.73 -14.14
N ASP A 725 -0.79 -19.89 -15.17
CA ASP A 725 0.00 -20.10 -16.36
C ASP A 725 1.34 -19.35 -16.34
N ALA A 726 2.19 -19.69 -17.31
CA ALA A 726 3.52 -19.12 -17.50
C ALA A 726 3.57 -17.60 -17.69
N SER A 727 2.46 -16.97 -18.08
CA SER A 727 2.34 -15.52 -18.23
C SER A 727 1.81 -14.80 -16.99
N GLY A 728 1.55 -15.53 -15.89
CA GLY A 728 1.09 -14.95 -14.63
C GLY A 728 -0.44 -14.84 -14.51
N LYS A 729 -1.21 -15.27 -15.50
CA LYS A 729 -2.68 -15.25 -15.42
C LYS A 729 -3.25 -16.52 -14.80
N ILE A 730 -4.34 -16.35 -14.06
CA ILE A 730 -5.10 -17.44 -13.47
C ILE A 730 -6.18 -17.87 -14.46
N THR A 731 -6.04 -19.08 -15.00
CA THR A 731 -6.93 -19.62 -16.05
C THR A 731 -8.10 -20.43 -15.50
N SER A 732 -7.97 -20.95 -14.28
CA SER A 732 -9.03 -21.65 -13.53
C SER A 732 -8.87 -21.38 -12.04
N TRP A 733 -10.00 -21.14 -11.36
CA TRP A 733 -10.09 -21.01 -9.91
C TRP A 733 -11.38 -21.68 -9.42
N VAL A 734 -11.25 -22.92 -8.93
CA VAL A 734 -12.39 -23.69 -8.40
C VAL A 734 -12.44 -23.58 -6.89
N ASN A 735 -13.58 -23.12 -6.35
CA ASN A 735 -13.80 -22.98 -4.92
C ASN A 735 -14.73 -24.07 -4.38
N ALA A 736 -14.22 -24.91 -3.48
CA ALA A 736 -14.92 -26.04 -2.88
C ALA A 736 -15.98 -25.61 -1.85
N ALA A 737 -15.76 -24.50 -1.12
CA ALA A 737 -16.72 -23.97 -0.16
C ALA A 737 -18.03 -23.49 -0.81
N LEU A 738 -17.99 -23.20 -2.11
CA LEU A 738 -19.14 -22.85 -2.94
C LEU A 738 -19.61 -24.00 -3.84
N GLY A 739 -19.33 -25.25 -3.45
CA GLY A 739 -19.78 -26.44 -4.17
C GLY A 739 -18.97 -26.77 -5.42
N ASN A 740 -17.64 -26.60 -5.35
CA ASN A 740 -16.70 -26.76 -6.48
C ASN A 740 -17.04 -25.84 -7.66
N ARG A 741 -17.38 -24.59 -7.37
CA ARG A 741 -17.72 -23.59 -8.38
C ARG A 741 -16.46 -23.03 -9.03
N GLU A 742 -16.45 -22.98 -10.36
CA GLU A 742 -15.46 -22.21 -11.13
C GLU A 742 -15.74 -20.70 -10.99
N MET A 743 -14.71 -19.95 -10.59
CA MET A 743 -14.76 -18.52 -10.31
C MET A 743 -14.02 -17.72 -11.38
N ALA A 744 -13.09 -18.32 -12.11
CA ALA A 744 -12.37 -17.66 -13.21
C ALA A 744 -13.17 -17.71 -14.52
N ALA A 745 -13.05 -16.65 -15.31
CA ALA A 745 -13.59 -16.61 -16.67
C ALA A 745 -12.61 -15.88 -17.60
N THR A 746 -12.82 -16.02 -18.91
CA THR A 746 -12.21 -15.15 -19.91
C THR A 746 -13.24 -14.15 -20.39
N VAL A 747 -13.02 -12.87 -20.11
CA VAL A 747 -13.90 -11.77 -20.51
C VAL A 747 -13.08 -10.80 -21.36
N ASN A 748 -13.62 -10.37 -22.51
CA ASN A 748 -12.88 -9.53 -23.45
C ASN A 748 -11.49 -10.11 -23.84
N GLY A 749 -11.37 -11.44 -23.87
CA GLY A 749 -10.12 -12.13 -24.21
C GLY A 749 -9.05 -12.17 -23.11
N ARG A 750 -9.34 -11.69 -21.89
CA ARG A 750 -8.39 -11.67 -20.76
C ARG A 750 -8.93 -12.47 -19.57
N ALA A 751 -8.04 -13.14 -18.83
CA ALA A 751 -8.38 -13.98 -17.67
C ALA A 751 -8.34 -13.19 -16.34
N ILE A 752 -8.16 -13.87 -15.21
CA ILE A 752 -7.83 -13.27 -13.90
C ILE A 752 -6.33 -12.96 -13.86
N ASN A 753 -5.94 -11.84 -13.24
CA ASN A 753 -4.56 -11.36 -13.17
C ASN A 753 -3.83 -11.34 -14.52
N ASP A 754 -4.50 -10.88 -15.58
CA ASP A 754 -3.97 -10.91 -16.94
C ASP A 754 -3.46 -9.52 -17.36
N LEU A 755 -2.14 -9.37 -17.57
CA LEU A 755 -1.49 -8.12 -18.04
C LEU A 755 -1.54 -7.94 -19.57
N GLY A 756 -2.07 -8.91 -20.32
CA GLY A 756 -2.31 -8.82 -21.77
C GLY A 756 -1.25 -9.48 -22.64
N GLY A 757 -0.35 -10.26 -22.04
CA GLY A 757 0.77 -10.93 -22.71
C GLY A 757 0.61 -12.45 -22.78
N SER A 758 1.68 -13.11 -23.25
CA SER A 758 1.74 -14.56 -23.38
C SER A 758 3.17 -15.09 -23.28
N GLY A 759 3.31 -16.39 -22.98
CA GLY A 759 4.61 -17.02 -22.80
C GLY A 759 5.20 -16.77 -21.42
N GLY A 760 6.42 -17.27 -21.19
CA GLY A 760 7.09 -17.28 -19.89
C GLY A 760 7.29 -18.70 -19.35
N SER A 761 7.51 -18.81 -18.05
CA SER A 761 7.56 -20.09 -17.33
C SER A 761 6.88 -19.96 -15.96
N VAL A 762 6.37 -21.07 -15.44
CA VAL A 762 5.88 -21.15 -14.05
C VAL A 762 6.55 -22.31 -13.33
N GLN A 763 6.91 -22.09 -12.07
CA GLN A 763 7.57 -23.07 -11.20
C GLN A 763 7.07 -22.96 -9.75
N VAL A 764 7.30 -24.00 -8.95
CA VAL A 764 7.12 -23.91 -7.49
C VAL A 764 8.27 -23.09 -6.90
N GLU A 765 7.95 -21.96 -6.25
CA GLU A 765 8.94 -21.14 -5.54
C GLU A 765 9.16 -21.68 -4.12
N ASN A 766 8.09 -22.11 -3.47
CA ASN A 766 8.14 -22.69 -2.12
C ASN A 766 6.93 -23.60 -1.89
N ALA A 767 7.15 -24.74 -1.22
CA ALA A 767 6.10 -25.64 -0.76
C ALA A 767 6.40 -26.05 0.68
N GLY A 768 5.44 -25.84 1.58
CA GLY A 768 5.58 -26.25 2.96
C GLY A 768 4.27 -26.13 3.75
N PRO A 769 4.32 -26.43 5.05
CA PRO A 769 3.12 -26.58 5.87
C PRO A 769 2.39 -25.30 6.24
N VAL A 770 2.85 -24.10 5.88
CA VAL A 770 2.13 -22.84 6.14
C VAL A 770 1.58 -22.24 4.86
N SER A 771 2.35 -22.31 3.78
CA SER A 771 2.00 -21.77 2.48
C SER A 771 2.69 -22.53 1.35
N VAL A 772 2.06 -22.52 0.17
CA VAL A 772 2.66 -22.94 -1.10
C VAL A 772 2.54 -21.79 -2.09
N THR A 773 3.64 -21.48 -2.77
CA THR A 773 3.77 -20.37 -3.71
C THR A 773 4.25 -20.86 -5.06
N LEU A 774 3.52 -20.50 -6.12
CA LEU A 774 3.97 -20.60 -7.50
C LEU A 774 4.56 -19.27 -7.95
N LEU A 775 5.61 -19.30 -8.75
CA LEU A 775 6.23 -18.13 -9.40
C LEU A 775 6.14 -18.31 -10.92
N ALA A 776 5.45 -17.39 -11.58
CA ALA A 776 5.48 -17.20 -13.02
C ALA A 776 6.41 -16.03 -13.39
N THR A 777 7.20 -16.20 -14.45
CA THR A 777 8.11 -15.17 -14.98
C THR A 777 7.86 -15.02 -16.48
N SER A 778 7.55 -13.79 -16.92
CA SER A 778 7.24 -13.47 -18.30
C SER A 778 7.90 -12.18 -18.76
N SER A 779 8.17 -12.06 -20.06
CA SER A 779 8.70 -10.86 -20.71
C SER A 779 7.66 -10.09 -21.53
N SER A 780 6.41 -10.58 -21.59
CA SER A 780 5.34 -10.03 -22.43
C SER A 780 4.10 -9.75 -21.59
N PRO A 781 3.48 -8.54 -21.70
CA PRO A 781 3.82 -7.45 -22.61
C PRO A 781 5.03 -6.62 -22.14
N VAL A 782 5.40 -6.75 -20.87
CA VAL A 782 6.60 -6.21 -20.23
C VAL A 782 7.20 -7.28 -19.34
N ALA A 783 8.49 -7.18 -18.98
CA ALA A 783 9.11 -8.06 -17.99
C ALA A 783 8.39 -7.96 -16.64
N HIS A 784 7.89 -9.09 -16.16
CA HIS A 784 7.21 -9.18 -14.88
C HIS A 784 7.30 -10.58 -14.27
N ASN A 785 7.10 -10.62 -12.95
CA ASN A 785 6.95 -11.82 -12.16
C ASN A 785 5.57 -11.81 -11.48
N THR A 786 4.91 -12.96 -11.41
CA THR A 786 3.68 -13.14 -10.64
C THR A 786 3.87 -14.29 -9.67
N ARG A 787 3.64 -14.03 -8.39
CA ARG A 787 3.55 -15.07 -7.36
C ARG A 787 2.10 -15.31 -7.01
N VAL A 788 1.67 -16.57 -6.98
CA VAL A 788 0.36 -16.95 -6.43
C VAL A 788 0.57 -17.85 -5.22
N THR A 789 0.02 -17.46 -4.07
CA THR A 789 0.20 -18.17 -2.80
C THR A 789 -1.14 -18.62 -2.22
N LEU A 790 -1.19 -19.88 -1.78
CA LEU A 790 -2.26 -20.40 -0.92
C LEU A 790 -1.70 -20.72 0.46
N TYR A 791 -2.47 -20.38 1.49
CA TYR A 791 -2.12 -20.59 2.89
C TYR A 791 -2.89 -21.76 3.51
N ARG A 792 -2.30 -22.37 4.54
CA ARG A 792 -2.95 -23.39 5.37
C ARG A 792 -4.23 -22.79 5.93
N GLN A 793 -5.35 -23.48 5.70
CA GLN A 793 -6.67 -23.08 6.23
C GLN A 793 -7.10 -21.65 5.82
N GLY A 794 -6.41 -21.02 4.88
CA GLY A 794 -6.75 -19.69 4.37
C GLY A 794 -7.91 -19.74 3.38
N ASP A 795 -8.66 -18.64 3.30
CA ASP A 795 -9.71 -18.41 2.30
C ASP A 795 -9.31 -17.37 1.24
N ARG A 796 -8.00 -17.09 1.16
CA ARG A 796 -7.39 -16.05 0.36
C ARG A 796 -6.48 -16.66 -0.71
N VAL A 797 -6.65 -16.20 -1.96
CA VAL A 797 -5.70 -16.41 -3.05
C VAL A 797 -4.85 -15.15 -3.17
N ASP A 798 -3.61 -15.20 -2.70
CA ASP A 798 -2.69 -14.05 -2.77
C ASP A 798 -1.96 -14.02 -4.09
N ILE A 799 -1.86 -12.83 -4.66
CA ILE A 799 -1.20 -12.55 -5.93
C ILE A 799 -0.23 -11.41 -5.70
N ALA A 800 1.06 -11.63 -5.92
CA ALA A 800 2.07 -10.59 -5.86
C ALA A 800 2.74 -10.44 -7.23
N ASN A 801 2.35 -9.39 -7.95
CA ASN A 801 2.96 -9.02 -9.22
C ASN A 801 4.11 -8.04 -9.01
N GLN A 802 5.14 -8.19 -9.84
CA GLN A 802 6.24 -7.25 -9.96
C GLN A 802 6.51 -7.00 -11.44
N ILE A 803 6.24 -5.80 -11.93
CA ILE A 803 6.77 -5.36 -13.23
C ILE A 803 8.21 -4.94 -13.00
N THR A 804 9.16 -5.58 -13.68
CA THR A 804 10.61 -5.45 -13.43
C THR A 804 11.33 -4.68 -14.53
N GLN A 805 10.61 -3.78 -15.20
CA GLN A 805 11.16 -2.82 -16.16
C GLN A 805 10.34 -1.53 -16.14
N GLY A 806 10.94 -0.43 -16.62
CA GLY A 806 10.22 0.82 -16.86
C GLY A 806 9.23 0.69 -18.03
N PHE A 807 8.18 1.51 -18.00
CA PHE A 807 7.19 1.60 -19.07
C PHE A 807 6.53 3.00 -19.13
N ASP A 808 5.94 3.34 -20.28
CA ASP A 808 5.14 4.57 -20.48
C ASP A 808 3.72 4.26 -20.98
N SER A 809 3.47 3.03 -21.44
CA SER A 809 2.16 2.57 -21.89
C SER A 809 1.17 2.45 -20.73
N ASN A 810 -0.12 2.61 -21.02
CA ASN A 810 -1.17 2.30 -20.05
C ASN A 810 -1.24 0.77 -19.87
N LEU A 811 -0.89 0.31 -18.66
CA LEU A 811 -0.95 -1.09 -18.29
C LEU A 811 -2.07 -1.29 -17.26
N GLU A 812 -2.79 -2.39 -17.42
CA GLU A 812 -3.90 -2.78 -16.55
C GLU A 812 -3.92 -4.30 -16.37
N TRP A 813 -4.17 -4.74 -15.14
CA TRP A 813 -4.41 -6.14 -14.78
C TRP A 813 -5.91 -6.42 -14.92
N ALA A 814 -6.27 -7.33 -15.83
CA ALA A 814 -7.66 -7.74 -15.97
C ALA A 814 -8.00 -8.81 -14.93
N GLU A 815 -9.11 -8.60 -14.22
CA GLU A 815 -9.69 -9.50 -13.22
C GLU A 815 -11.07 -9.96 -13.69
N SER A 816 -11.12 -11.16 -14.27
CA SER A 816 -12.28 -11.65 -15.03
C SER A 816 -12.96 -12.82 -14.35
N PHE A 817 -14.21 -12.63 -13.91
CA PHE A 817 -14.90 -13.58 -13.03
C PHE A 817 -16.09 -14.28 -13.70
N ALA A 818 -16.33 -15.53 -13.32
CA ALA A 818 -17.47 -16.34 -13.74
C ALA A 818 -18.76 -15.95 -12.97
N LEU A 819 -19.17 -14.69 -13.13
CA LEU A 819 -20.35 -14.09 -12.52
C LEU A 819 -21.30 -13.56 -13.60
N ALA A 820 -22.61 -13.70 -13.41
CA ALA A 820 -23.62 -13.15 -14.31
C ALA A 820 -24.11 -11.78 -13.80
N SER A 821 -23.89 -10.73 -14.58
CA SER A 821 -24.36 -9.35 -14.32
C SER A 821 -24.15 -8.90 -12.85
N PRO A 822 -22.91 -8.93 -12.33
CA PRO A 822 -22.65 -8.64 -10.93
C PRO A 822 -22.83 -7.16 -10.58
N THR A 823 -23.36 -6.91 -9.38
CA THR A 823 -23.26 -5.60 -8.73
C THR A 823 -21.84 -5.40 -8.23
N LEU A 824 -21.26 -4.22 -8.47
CA LEU A 824 -19.97 -3.82 -7.92
C LEU A 824 -20.19 -2.89 -6.71
N ARG A 825 -19.72 -3.31 -5.54
CA ARG A 825 -19.46 -2.41 -4.41
C ARG A 825 -17.98 -2.24 -4.24
N HIS A 826 -17.50 -1.02 -4.06
CA HIS A 826 -16.07 -0.76 -3.88
C HIS A 826 -15.88 0.38 -2.89
N GLU A 827 -14.71 0.42 -2.29
CA GLU A 827 -14.32 1.57 -1.50
C GLU A 827 -13.83 2.70 -2.42
N GLU A 828 -14.55 3.81 -2.36
CA GLU A 828 -14.09 5.13 -2.77
C GLU A 828 -13.59 5.89 -1.52
N LEU A 829 -12.96 7.05 -1.68
CA LEU A 829 -12.49 7.85 -0.54
C LEU A 829 -13.61 8.08 0.51
N GLY A 830 -13.42 7.49 1.69
CA GLY A 830 -14.31 7.67 2.85
C GLY A 830 -15.71 7.06 2.70
N ALA A 831 -15.94 6.19 1.71
CA ALA A 831 -17.25 5.59 1.46
C ALA A 831 -17.15 4.24 0.75
N ILE A 832 -18.07 3.33 1.07
CA ILE A 832 -18.29 2.09 0.31
C ILE A 832 -19.52 2.29 -0.57
N ILE A 833 -19.30 2.42 -1.86
CA ILE A 833 -20.31 2.85 -2.82
C ILE A 833 -20.66 1.74 -3.82
N THR A 834 -21.86 1.84 -4.39
CA THR A 834 -22.34 1.00 -5.48
C THR A 834 -22.02 1.67 -6.80
N ALA A 835 -21.22 1.03 -7.63
CA ALA A 835 -20.95 1.49 -8.98
C ALA A 835 -22.19 1.27 -9.85
N ALA A 836 -23.16 2.18 -9.82
CA ALA A 836 -24.24 2.28 -10.78
C ALA A 836 -24.73 3.73 -10.75
N LEU A 837 -25.42 4.16 -11.81
CA LEU A 837 -25.99 5.51 -11.84
C LEU A 837 -27.08 5.64 -10.78
N ALA A 838 -27.26 6.84 -10.22
CA ALA A 838 -28.29 7.12 -9.23
C ALA A 838 -29.71 6.84 -9.74
N SER A 839 -29.95 7.05 -11.05
CA SER A 839 -31.21 6.66 -11.70
C SER A 839 -31.45 5.15 -11.75
N GLN A 840 -30.41 4.34 -11.49
CA GLN A 840 -30.42 2.89 -11.47
C GLN A 840 -30.23 2.33 -10.05
N GLY A 841 -30.30 3.18 -9.02
CA GLY A 841 -30.14 2.78 -7.62
C GLY A 841 -28.70 2.61 -7.15
N GLY A 842 -27.71 3.13 -7.89
CA GLY A 842 -26.33 3.25 -7.40
C GLY A 842 -25.99 4.65 -6.89
N ASP A 843 -24.71 4.90 -6.69
CA ASP A 843 -24.20 6.10 -6.03
C ASP A 843 -23.53 7.10 -6.99
N TYR A 844 -23.35 6.75 -8.27
CA TYR A 844 -22.76 7.65 -9.27
C TYR A 844 -23.79 8.65 -9.80
N SER A 845 -23.40 9.92 -9.93
CA SER A 845 -24.24 10.96 -10.53
C SER A 845 -24.66 10.58 -11.95
N ASN A 846 -25.85 11.03 -12.37
CA ASN A 846 -26.33 10.81 -13.75
C ASN A 846 -25.71 11.79 -14.76
N THR A 847 -25.20 12.92 -14.29
CA THR A 847 -24.65 14.03 -15.10
C THR A 847 -23.40 14.59 -14.43
N ASN A 848 -22.60 15.35 -15.19
CA ASN A 848 -21.41 16.03 -14.67
C ASN A 848 -20.41 15.07 -13.99
N ALA A 849 -20.30 13.85 -14.49
CA ALA A 849 -19.47 12.79 -13.93
C ALA A 849 -18.69 12.06 -15.02
N ARG A 850 -17.63 11.36 -14.59
CA ARG A 850 -16.79 10.49 -15.42
C ARG A 850 -16.85 9.05 -14.90
N TYR A 851 -16.93 8.05 -15.79
CA TYR A 851 -17.29 6.68 -15.39
C TYR A 851 -16.27 5.57 -15.73
N ASP A 852 -15.13 5.89 -16.35
CA ASP A 852 -14.10 4.92 -16.72
C ASP A 852 -13.02 4.71 -15.65
N LEU A 853 -12.85 5.65 -14.73
CA LEU A 853 -11.79 5.65 -13.71
C LEU A 853 -12.44 5.67 -12.31
N LEU A 854 -12.70 4.48 -11.78
CA LEU A 854 -13.27 4.31 -10.44
C LEU A 854 -12.13 4.12 -9.44
N THR A 855 -12.28 4.66 -8.24
CA THR A 855 -11.33 4.44 -7.15
C THR A 855 -11.33 2.97 -6.73
N LEU A 856 -10.15 2.42 -6.56
CA LEU A 856 -9.88 1.13 -5.93
C LEU A 856 -8.99 1.41 -4.73
N ASN A 857 -9.59 1.76 -3.60
CA ASN A 857 -8.82 1.91 -2.38
C ASN A 857 -8.51 0.51 -1.80
N HIS A 858 -9.10 0.08 -0.70
CA HIS A 858 -8.75 -1.23 -0.14
C HIS A 858 -9.34 -2.40 -0.94
N PHE A 859 -10.58 -2.27 -1.44
CA PHE A 859 -11.26 -3.37 -2.12
C PHE A 859 -12.28 -2.98 -3.21
N ALA A 860 -12.54 -3.95 -4.08
CA ALA A 860 -13.68 -4.02 -4.99
C ALA A 860 -14.38 -5.38 -4.85
N ASP A 861 -15.72 -5.38 -4.86
CA ASP A 861 -16.54 -6.54 -4.56
C ASP A 861 -17.62 -6.73 -5.63
N LEU A 862 -17.50 -7.82 -6.39
CA LEU A 862 -18.48 -8.21 -7.40
C LEU A 862 -19.39 -9.29 -6.85
N THR A 863 -20.70 -9.03 -6.80
CA THR A 863 -21.69 -10.00 -6.34
C THR A 863 -22.76 -10.24 -7.39
N GLN A 864 -22.91 -11.50 -7.80
CA GLN A 864 -24.06 -11.98 -8.55
C GLN A 864 -25.22 -12.25 -7.58
N ALA A 865 -26.35 -11.58 -7.80
CA ALA A 865 -27.59 -11.83 -7.06
C ALA A 865 -28.25 -13.16 -7.48
N GLY A 866 -29.08 -13.71 -6.61
CA GLY A 866 -29.85 -14.93 -6.86
C GLY A 866 -30.30 -15.60 -5.56
N PRO A 867 -31.02 -16.74 -5.64
CA PRO A 867 -31.41 -17.52 -4.46
C PRO A 867 -30.21 -17.98 -3.62
N THR A 868 -29.07 -18.20 -4.28
CA THR A 868 -27.77 -18.48 -3.66
C THR A 868 -26.77 -17.45 -4.21
N PRO A 869 -26.62 -16.28 -3.55
CA PRO A 869 -25.68 -15.26 -4.00
C PRO A 869 -24.25 -15.79 -4.02
N VAL A 870 -23.48 -15.33 -5.00
CA VAL A 870 -22.06 -15.65 -5.13
C VAL A 870 -21.30 -14.41 -5.57
N GLY A 871 -20.09 -14.22 -5.04
CA GLY A 871 -19.27 -13.08 -5.37
C GLY A 871 -17.79 -13.31 -5.11
N VAL A 872 -17.01 -12.31 -5.50
CA VAL A 872 -15.58 -12.22 -5.25
C VAL A 872 -15.27 -10.85 -4.67
N THR A 873 -14.52 -10.85 -3.57
CA THR A 873 -13.84 -9.64 -3.08
C THR A 873 -12.41 -9.65 -3.62
N LEU A 874 -12.03 -8.58 -4.31
CA LEU A 874 -10.66 -8.24 -4.71
C LEU A 874 -10.12 -7.18 -3.76
N SER A 875 -8.99 -7.45 -3.11
CA SER A 875 -8.23 -6.44 -2.37
C SER A 875 -7.02 -5.98 -3.19
N SER A 876 -6.64 -4.70 -3.09
CA SER A 876 -5.45 -4.10 -3.72
C SER A 876 -4.66 -3.29 -2.70
N TRP A 877 -3.36 -3.54 -2.55
CA TRP A 877 -2.50 -2.71 -1.68
C TRP A 877 -1.96 -1.48 -2.40
N ASP A 878 -1.76 -1.60 -3.71
CA ASP A 878 -0.81 -0.75 -4.43
C ASP A 878 -1.51 0.10 -5.50
N CYS A 879 -2.55 -0.41 -6.18
CA CYS A 879 -3.22 0.28 -7.29
C CYS A 879 -4.47 1.06 -6.85
N ASP A 880 -4.56 2.36 -7.17
CA ASP A 880 -5.62 3.29 -6.73
C ASP A 880 -6.88 3.33 -7.59
N PHE A 881 -6.81 2.84 -8.81
CA PHE A 881 -7.89 3.00 -9.79
C PHE A 881 -8.15 1.71 -10.55
N MET A 882 -9.39 1.58 -11.02
CA MET A 882 -9.84 0.51 -11.89
C MET A 882 -10.87 1.01 -12.89
N THR A 883 -10.96 0.34 -14.03
CA THR A 883 -12.12 0.44 -14.92
C THR A 883 -13.04 -0.75 -14.70
N ARG A 884 -14.34 -0.50 -14.48
CA ARG A 884 -15.34 -1.56 -14.44
C ARG A 884 -15.80 -1.91 -15.85
N GLY A 885 -15.69 -3.18 -16.23
CA GLY A 885 -16.24 -3.68 -17.49
C GLY A 885 -15.82 -2.82 -18.68
N ASN A 886 -16.74 -2.58 -19.60
CA ASN A 886 -16.51 -1.76 -20.78
C ASN A 886 -16.84 -0.27 -20.55
N SER A 887 -16.69 0.22 -19.31
CA SER A 887 -16.97 1.62 -19.01
C SER A 887 -16.10 2.56 -19.84
N THR A 888 -16.70 3.68 -20.24
CA THR A 888 -16.06 4.80 -20.93
C THR A 888 -16.29 6.05 -20.09
N PRO A 889 -15.65 7.20 -20.39
CA PRO A 889 -15.91 8.42 -19.64
C PRO A 889 -17.40 8.80 -19.54
N TYR A 890 -18.21 8.38 -20.51
CA TYR A 890 -19.62 8.77 -20.63
C TYR A 890 -20.61 7.63 -20.36
N VAL A 891 -20.12 6.39 -20.17
CA VAL A 891 -20.96 5.21 -19.98
C VAL A 891 -20.39 4.36 -18.85
N LEU A 892 -21.17 4.18 -17.79
CA LEU A 892 -20.88 3.23 -16.71
C LEU A 892 -21.43 1.85 -17.07
N ASP A 893 -20.55 0.89 -17.37
CA ASP A 893 -20.94 -0.51 -17.56
C ASP A 893 -21.32 -1.12 -16.22
N THR A 894 -22.53 -1.70 -16.16
CA THR A 894 -23.07 -2.33 -14.95
C THR A 894 -23.20 -3.85 -14.99
N THR A 895 -22.72 -4.48 -16.06
CA THR A 895 -23.06 -5.87 -16.37
C THR A 895 -21.86 -6.78 -16.63
N THR A 896 -20.76 -6.24 -17.14
CA THR A 896 -19.57 -7.06 -17.47
C THR A 896 -18.84 -7.48 -16.19
N PRO A 897 -18.60 -8.79 -15.96
CA PRO A 897 -17.96 -9.30 -14.75
C PRO A 897 -16.42 -9.23 -14.85
N GLN A 898 -15.90 -8.06 -15.20
CA GLN A 898 -14.47 -7.79 -15.32
C GLN A 898 -14.14 -6.47 -14.64
N LEU A 899 -13.07 -6.46 -13.85
CA LEU A 899 -12.40 -5.24 -13.42
C LEU A 899 -11.07 -5.15 -14.18
N ARG A 900 -10.64 -3.94 -14.55
CA ARG A 900 -9.30 -3.70 -15.09
C ARG A 900 -8.58 -2.75 -14.16
N VAL A 901 -7.73 -3.30 -13.31
CA VAL A 901 -6.99 -2.56 -12.29
C VAL A 901 -5.81 -1.87 -12.94
N ILE A 902 -5.69 -0.55 -12.77
CA ILE A 902 -4.66 0.25 -13.45
C ILE A 902 -3.31 0.00 -12.78
N ALA A 903 -2.37 -0.61 -13.51
CA ALA A 903 -1.00 -0.84 -13.05
C ALA A 903 -0.15 0.43 -13.16
N GLY A 904 -0.45 1.29 -14.13
CA GLY A 904 0.19 2.59 -14.32
C GLY A 904 0.00 3.11 -15.75
N GLY A 905 0.32 4.38 -15.96
CA GLY A 905 0.34 5.04 -17.26
C GLY A 905 -0.38 6.40 -17.27
N LYS A 906 -0.42 7.02 -18.44
CA LYS A 906 -1.13 8.28 -18.73
C LYS A 906 -2.59 7.99 -19.08
N VAL A 907 -3.39 7.69 -18.05
CA VAL A 907 -4.77 7.17 -18.19
C VAL A 907 -5.86 8.24 -18.30
N VAL A 908 -5.58 9.48 -17.85
CA VAL A 908 -6.58 10.56 -17.81
C VAL A 908 -6.92 11.04 -19.23
N SER A 909 -5.89 11.48 -19.96
CA SER A 909 -5.97 12.06 -21.31
C SER A 909 -4.71 11.71 -22.12
N PRO A 910 -4.82 11.45 -23.44
CA PRO A 910 -3.65 11.11 -24.26
C PRO A 910 -2.58 12.20 -24.24
N GLY A 911 -1.36 11.86 -23.81
CA GLY A 911 -0.19 12.75 -23.88
C GLY A 911 -0.04 13.73 -22.70
N ILE A 912 -0.96 13.74 -21.74
CA ILE A 912 -0.89 14.54 -20.51
C ILE A 912 -0.50 13.62 -19.34
N GLY A 913 0.33 14.10 -18.41
CA GLY A 913 0.87 13.32 -17.31
C GLY A 913 2.40 13.18 -17.33
N ILE A 914 2.98 12.75 -16.21
CA ILE A 914 4.43 12.55 -16.08
C ILE A 914 4.88 11.36 -16.96
N PRO A 915 5.90 11.52 -17.82
CA PRO A 915 6.38 10.43 -18.69
C PRO A 915 7.19 9.38 -17.91
N ASN A 916 7.24 8.17 -18.45
CA ASN A 916 8.12 7.07 -18.01
C ASN A 916 8.00 6.70 -16.52
N GLN A 917 6.86 6.94 -15.89
CA GLN A 917 6.64 6.58 -14.47
C GLN A 917 7.72 7.12 -13.53
N LEU A 918 8.14 8.39 -13.70
CA LEU A 918 9.24 9.03 -12.95
C LEU A 918 10.62 8.37 -13.12
N GLY A 919 10.78 7.43 -14.04
CA GLY A 919 12.01 6.66 -14.21
C GLY A 919 12.07 5.40 -13.34
N ASP A 920 10.99 5.07 -12.63
CA ASP A 920 10.89 3.83 -11.87
C ASP A 920 10.98 2.60 -12.80
N THR A 921 11.62 1.54 -12.32
CA THR A 921 11.83 0.30 -13.09
C THR A 921 11.34 -0.96 -12.38
N LEU A 922 10.84 -0.80 -11.16
CA LEU A 922 10.25 -1.85 -10.37
C LEU A 922 8.93 -1.35 -9.82
N PHE A 923 7.85 -2.06 -10.13
CA PHE A 923 6.52 -1.71 -9.67
C PHE A 923 5.91 -2.94 -8.99
N THR A 924 5.53 -2.81 -7.74
CA THR A 924 4.86 -3.89 -7.00
C THR A 924 3.34 -3.71 -7.06
N GLN A 925 2.60 -4.75 -7.44
CA GLN A 925 1.13 -4.77 -7.35
C GLN A 925 0.65 -6.05 -6.68
N ARG A 926 0.11 -5.93 -5.48
CA ARG A 926 -0.42 -7.05 -4.70
C ARG A 926 -1.94 -7.04 -4.67
N PHE A 927 -2.48 -8.19 -5.02
CA PHE A 927 -3.91 -8.47 -4.98
C PHE A 927 -4.20 -9.68 -4.10
N ALA A 928 -5.41 -9.71 -3.55
CA ALA A 928 -5.94 -10.90 -2.92
C ALA A 928 -7.38 -11.12 -3.36
N LEU A 929 -7.72 -12.37 -3.66
CA LEU A 929 -9.06 -12.78 -4.06
C LEU A 929 -9.68 -13.66 -2.98
N ARG A 930 -10.96 -13.41 -2.69
CA ARG A 930 -11.78 -14.30 -1.87
C ARG A 930 -13.13 -14.55 -2.50
N ALA A 931 -13.40 -15.80 -2.81
CA ALA A 931 -14.73 -16.25 -3.21
C ALA A 931 -15.65 -16.33 -1.98
N ARG A 932 -16.88 -15.82 -2.12
CA ARG A 932 -17.86 -15.79 -1.03
C ARG A 932 -19.30 -15.89 -1.53
N GLY A 933 -20.21 -16.11 -0.58
CA GLY A 933 -21.66 -16.11 -0.80
C GLY A 933 -22.25 -14.70 -0.83
N ALA A 934 -23.18 -14.42 0.09
CA ALA A 934 -23.85 -13.11 0.22
C ALA A 934 -22.89 -11.96 0.53
N GLN A 935 -23.29 -10.76 0.12
CA GLN A 935 -22.49 -9.53 0.22
C GLN A 935 -22.56 -8.93 1.62
N ASN A 936 -21.40 -8.46 2.09
CA ASN A 936 -21.26 -7.80 3.39
C ASN A 936 -20.04 -6.86 3.34
N ASP A 937 -20.29 -5.54 3.43
CA ASP A 937 -19.25 -4.50 3.34
C ASP A 937 -18.17 -4.67 4.42
N ALA A 938 -18.55 -5.00 5.65
CA ALA A 938 -17.62 -5.21 6.75
C ALA A 938 -16.71 -6.42 6.51
N SER A 939 -17.26 -7.52 5.98
CA SER A 939 -16.47 -8.70 5.62
C SER A 939 -15.46 -8.37 4.52
N SER A 940 -15.87 -7.63 3.49
CA SER A 940 -15.00 -7.26 2.37
C SER A 940 -13.89 -6.30 2.80
N MET A 941 -14.20 -5.30 3.63
CA MET A 941 -13.21 -4.40 4.21
C MET A 941 -12.22 -5.14 5.13
N ARG A 942 -12.71 -6.00 6.05
CA ARG A 942 -11.84 -6.76 6.95
C ARG A 942 -10.86 -7.66 6.20
N PHE A 943 -11.33 -8.33 5.15
CA PHE A 943 -10.48 -9.11 4.27
C PHE A 943 -9.38 -8.30 3.61
N ALA A 944 -9.73 -7.12 3.10
CA ALA A 944 -8.76 -6.24 2.49
C ALA A 944 -7.74 -5.70 3.49
N LEU A 945 -8.17 -5.36 4.71
CA LEU A 945 -7.28 -4.94 5.79
C LEU A 945 -6.38 -6.08 6.29
N GLU A 946 -6.87 -7.31 6.38
CA GLU A 946 -6.07 -8.50 6.70
C GLU A 946 -4.98 -8.76 5.68
N HIS A 947 -5.33 -8.62 4.39
CA HIS A 947 -4.36 -8.61 3.32
C HIS A 947 -3.36 -7.47 3.55
N GLN A 948 -3.79 -6.22 3.65
CA GLN A 948 -2.96 -5.00 3.69
C GLN A 948 -2.10 -4.80 4.93
N ASN A 949 -2.43 -5.48 6.02
CA ASN A 949 -1.76 -5.34 7.30
C ASN A 949 -1.35 -6.72 7.81
N PRO A 950 -0.30 -7.36 7.28
CA PRO A 950 0.19 -8.64 7.79
C PRO A 950 0.66 -8.51 9.26
N PRO A 951 0.68 -9.61 10.05
CA PRO A 951 1.17 -9.57 11.42
C PRO A 951 2.63 -9.09 11.54
N ILE A 952 2.92 -8.26 12.54
CA ILE A 952 4.29 -7.78 12.82
C ILE A 952 4.99 -8.78 13.74
N THR A 953 6.13 -9.32 13.28
CA THR A 953 6.89 -10.32 14.04
C THR A 953 8.27 -9.78 14.42
N ARG A 954 8.69 -9.96 15.68
CA ARG A 954 10.02 -9.57 16.17
C ARG A 954 10.56 -10.59 17.16
N LEU A 955 11.88 -10.79 17.14
CA LEU A 955 12.57 -11.51 18.21
C LEU A 955 12.44 -10.73 19.53
N VAL A 956 12.11 -11.46 20.59
CA VAL A 956 12.11 -10.97 21.96
C VAL A 956 13.55 -10.89 22.46
N THR A 957 13.94 -9.76 23.04
CA THR A 957 15.26 -9.60 23.65
C THR A 957 15.20 -9.72 25.17
N GLY A 958 14.07 -9.37 25.80
CA GLY A 958 13.87 -9.49 27.25
C GLY A 958 14.89 -8.74 28.08
N ALA A 959 15.37 -7.60 27.58
CA ALA A 959 16.38 -6.77 28.24
C ALA A 959 15.85 -6.11 29.53
N SER A 960 14.56 -5.77 29.57
CA SER A 960 13.89 -5.11 30.70
C SER A 960 12.43 -5.59 30.82
N PRO A 961 12.18 -6.86 31.18
CA PRO A 961 10.87 -7.46 31.04
C PRO A 961 9.82 -6.84 32.00
N THR A 962 8.75 -6.27 31.44
CA THR A 962 7.59 -5.72 32.18
C THR A 962 6.24 -6.14 31.58
N LEU A 963 6.24 -6.72 30.38
CA LEU A 963 5.06 -7.21 29.69
C LEU A 963 4.89 -8.72 29.89
N ALA A 964 3.66 -9.22 29.77
CA ALA A 964 3.36 -10.64 29.91
C ALA A 964 3.72 -11.44 28.64
N THR A 965 3.98 -12.74 28.81
CA THR A 965 4.07 -13.70 27.69
C THR A 965 2.71 -14.26 27.28
N SER A 966 1.67 -14.05 28.09
CA SER A 966 0.29 -14.44 27.76
C SER A 966 -0.27 -13.58 26.61
N PRO A 967 -1.21 -14.13 25.80
CA PRO A 967 -1.89 -13.36 24.77
C PRO A 967 -2.50 -12.08 25.36
N THR A 968 -2.22 -10.94 24.73
CA THR A 968 -2.61 -9.61 25.22
C THR A 968 -3.34 -8.86 24.12
N SER A 969 -4.48 -8.23 24.45
CA SER A 969 -5.25 -7.34 23.56
C SER A 969 -5.33 -5.95 24.17
N LEU A 970 -5.08 -4.92 23.37
CA LEU A 970 -5.15 -3.51 23.79
C LEU A 970 -6.53 -2.89 23.52
N LEU A 971 -7.19 -3.36 22.47
CA LEU A 971 -8.46 -2.85 21.97
C LEU A 971 -9.26 -3.99 21.35
N SER A 972 -10.53 -4.08 21.69
CA SER A 972 -11.51 -4.90 20.97
C SER A 972 -12.80 -4.13 20.72
N VAL A 973 -13.45 -4.44 19.60
CA VAL A 973 -14.73 -3.86 19.19
C VAL A 973 -15.71 -5.01 18.96
N ASP A 974 -16.84 -5.00 19.67
CA ASP A 974 -17.81 -6.10 19.66
C ASP A 974 -18.65 -6.17 18.37
N GLN A 975 -18.75 -5.06 17.62
CA GLN A 975 -19.50 -4.99 16.38
C GLN A 975 -18.60 -5.22 15.16
N PRO A 976 -18.85 -6.27 14.35
CA PRO A 976 -18.02 -6.55 13.18
C PRO A 976 -17.97 -5.42 12.13
N GLY A 977 -19.06 -4.65 12.03
CA GLY A 977 -19.16 -3.51 11.13
C GLY A 977 -18.43 -2.25 11.59
N VAL A 978 -17.96 -2.19 12.84
CA VAL A 978 -17.21 -1.04 13.37
C VAL A 978 -15.74 -1.41 13.48
N ILE A 979 -14.89 -0.72 12.74
CA ILE A 979 -13.46 -1.00 12.60
C ILE A 979 -12.66 0.12 13.26
N ALA A 980 -11.66 -0.21 14.07
CA ALA A 980 -10.64 0.75 14.49
C ALA A 980 -9.81 1.16 13.27
N TRP A 981 -10.05 2.36 12.79
CA TRP A 981 -9.46 2.91 11.60
C TRP A 981 -8.12 3.60 11.89
N ALA A 982 -7.99 4.22 13.07
CA ALA A 982 -6.72 4.66 13.63
C ALA A 982 -6.73 4.45 15.15
N PHE A 983 -5.62 3.97 15.71
CA PHE A 983 -5.43 3.84 17.16
C PHE A 983 -4.00 4.26 17.47
N LYS A 984 -3.86 5.49 17.97
CA LYS A 984 -2.56 6.15 18.07
C LYS A 984 -2.45 7.00 19.32
N VAL A 985 -1.21 7.35 19.69
CA VAL A 985 -0.98 8.45 20.63
C VAL A 985 -1.48 9.76 20.01
N ALA A 986 -2.23 10.54 20.77
CA ALA A 986 -2.75 11.83 20.33
C ALA A 986 -1.61 12.79 19.94
N ASP A 987 -1.90 13.73 19.05
CA ASP A 987 -0.88 14.63 18.49
C ASP A 987 -0.19 15.52 19.53
N ASP A 988 -0.89 15.81 20.63
CA ASP A 988 -0.38 16.60 21.75
C ASP A 988 0.49 15.76 22.72
N GLY A 989 0.72 14.48 22.43
CA GLY A 989 1.57 13.57 23.21
C GLY A 989 0.80 12.75 24.24
N TRP A 990 1.49 11.85 24.94
CA TRP A 990 0.88 10.95 25.91
C TRP A 990 0.44 11.67 27.19
N ASN A 991 1.33 12.50 27.74
CA ASN A 991 1.16 13.16 29.04
C ASN A 991 0.45 14.52 28.99
N SER A 992 0.05 14.99 27.81
CA SER A 992 -0.63 16.28 27.69
C SER A 992 -2.07 16.21 28.22
N PRO A 993 -2.61 17.28 28.86
CA PRO A 993 -4.04 17.38 29.17
C PRO A 993 -4.91 17.26 27.92
N ASP A 994 -4.37 17.74 26.79
CA ASP A 994 -4.94 17.59 25.45
C ASP A 994 -4.34 16.41 24.67
N GLY A 995 -3.65 15.51 25.36
CA GLY A 995 -3.00 14.32 24.83
C GLY A 995 -3.76 13.01 25.04
N GLY A 996 -3.00 11.94 25.23
CA GLY A 996 -3.48 10.58 25.47
C GLY A 996 -3.57 9.77 24.18
N ILE A 997 -4.75 9.22 23.89
CA ILE A 997 -4.99 8.34 22.75
C ILE A 997 -6.00 9.01 21.81
N ALA A 998 -5.72 8.99 20.51
CA ALA A 998 -6.69 9.27 19.46
C ALA A 998 -7.17 7.94 18.86
N LEU A 999 -8.45 7.63 19.04
CA LEU A 999 -9.12 6.44 18.52
C LEU A 999 -10.17 6.84 17.47
N ARG A 1000 -9.94 6.46 16.22
CA ARG A 1000 -10.88 6.67 15.11
C ARG A 1000 -11.55 5.35 14.75
N LEU A 1001 -12.86 5.35 14.67
CA LEU A 1001 -13.68 4.18 14.41
C LEU A 1001 -14.58 4.44 13.19
N TRP A 1002 -14.63 3.48 12.26
CA TRP A 1002 -15.51 3.54 11.08
C TRP A 1002 -16.55 2.44 11.15
N ASN A 1003 -17.84 2.81 11.20
CA ASN A 1003 -18.91 1.86 10.93
C ASN A 1003 -19.03 1.63 9.42
N VAL A 1004 -18.29 0.69 8.84
CA VAL A 1004 -18.33 0.39 7.40
C VAL A 1004 -19.63 -0.30 6.95
N GLY A 1005 -20.52 -0.64 7.89
CA GLY A 1005 -21.83 -1.21 7.58
C GLY A 1005 -22.78 -0.22 6.90
N ASP A 1006 -23.77 -0.77 6.21
CA ASP A 1006 -24.83 -0.03 5.53
C ASP A 1006 -25.97 0.42 6.46
N ALA A 1007 -25.92 0.03 7.73
CA ALA A 1007 -26.88 0.38 8.78
C ALA A 1007 -26.20 1.08 9.97
N ALA A 1008 -26.99 1.85 10.73
CA ALA A 1008 -26.55 2.40 12.01
C ALA A 1008 -26.24 1.28 13.01
N SER A 1009 -25.24 1.48 13.87
CA SER A 1009 -24.81 0.50 14.86
C SER A 1009 -24.37 1.19 16.16
N THR A 1010 -24.41 0.46 17.27
CA THR A 1010 -23.79 0.87 18.54
C THR A 1010 -22.77 -0.17 18.91
N ALA A 1011 -21.51 0.25 19.09
CA ALA A 1011 -20.42 -0.64 19.46
C ALA A 1011 -19.97 -0.38 20.89
N ALA A 1012 -19.64 -1.46 21.59
CA ALA A 1012 -18.85 -1.45 22.81
C ALA A 1012 -17.37 -1.56 22.43
N ILE A 1013 -16.60 -0.59 22.91
CA ILE A 1013 -15.16 -0.50 22.76
C ILE A 1013 -14.57 -0.92 24.09
N THR A 1014 -13.85 -2.05 24.09
CA THR A 1014 -13.12 -2.53 25.27
C THR A 1014 -11.65 -2.19 25.12
N LEU A 1015 -11.08 -1.59 26.15
CA LEU A 1015 -9.67 -1.19 26.21
C LEU A 1015 -8.94 -1.97 27.30
N ALA A 1016 -7.63 -2.21 27.11
CA ALA A 1016 -6.79 -2.71 28.19
C ALA A 1016 -6.87 -1.78 29.42
N PRO A 1017 -6.76 -2.31 30.65
CA PRO A 1017 -6.98 -1.52 31.87
C PRO A 1017 -6.20 -0.21 31.94
N ALA A 1018 -4.92 -0.21 31.54
CA ALA A 1018 -4.06 0.98 31.51
C ALA A 1018 -4.54 2.08 30.52
N LEU A 1019 -5.39 1.73 29.57
CA LEU A 1019 -5.89 2.61 28.51
C LEU A 1019 -7.34 3.05 28.74
N ALA A 1020 -8.05 2.42 29.69
CA ALA A 1020 -9.50 2.52 29.86
C ALA A 1020 -9.95 3.78 30.65
N GLY A 1021 -9.40 4.95 30.34
CA GLY A 1021 -9.86 6.22 30.91
C GLY A 1021 -11.03 6.86 30.16
N PRO A 1022 -11.43 8.10 30.53
CA PRO A 1022 -12.55 8.80 29.90
C PRO A 1022 -12.33 9.05 28.41
N ALA A 1023 -13.40 8.90 27.63
CA ALA A 1023 -13.43 9.21 26.20
C ALA A 1023 -14.30 10.44 25.92
N ILE A 1024 -13.85 11.30 25.00
CA ILE A 1024 -14.60 12.47 24.50
C ILE A 1024 -14.63 12.48 22.97
N VAL A 1025 -15.67 13.09 22.40
CA VAL A 1025 -15.80 13.25 20.94
C VAL A 1025 -14.88 14.36 20.46
N SER A 1026 -14.14 14.09 19.38
CA SER A 1026 -13.28 15.07 18.70
C SER A 1026 -13.50 15.05 17.20
N THR A 1027 -13.07 16.13 16.54
CA THR A 1027 -12.91 16.15 15.09
C THR A 1027 -11.90 15.10 14.64
N HIS A 1028 -11.88 14.76 13.35
CA HIS A 1028 -10.86 13.89 12.78
C HIS A 1028 -9.44 14.45 12.95
N ILE A 1029 -9.30 15.77 13.04
CA ILE A 1029 -8.03 16.46 13.35
C ILE A 1029 -7.80 16.67 14.86
N GLU A 1030 -8.49 15.90 15.70
CA GLU A 1030 -8.32 15.76 17.16
C GLU A 1030 -8.79 16.93 18.03
N THR A 1031 -9.38 17.97 17.46
CA THR A 1031 -9.95 19.06 18.26
C THR A 1031 -11.26 18.63 18.93
N PRO A 1032 -11.42 18.73 20.27
CA PRO A 1032 -12.66 18.39 20.96
C PRO A 1032 -13.86 19.14 20.39
N ASP A 1033 -14.93 18.44 20.03
CA ASP A 1033 -16.16 19.06 19.51
C ASP A 1033 -17.39 18.19 19.84
N PRO A 1034 -18.19 18.56 20.87
CA PRO A 1034 -19.38 17.81 21.25
C PRO A 1034 -20.54 17.94 20.25
N THR A 1035 -20.44 18.82 19.24
CA THR A 1035 -21.50 19.01 18.24
C THR A 1035 -21.48 17.94 17.15
N LEU A 1036 -20.40 17.16 17.03
CA LEU A 1036 -20.24 16.10 16.03
C LEU A 1036 -21.01 14.81 16.33
N GLY A 1037 -21.62 14.69 17.52
CA GLY A 1037 -22.46 13.54 17.83
C GLY A 1037 -22.65 13.30 19.32
N PRO A 1038 -23.41 12.26 19.70
CA PRO A 1038 -23.65 11.92 21.09
C PRO A 1038 -22.35 11.56 21.81
N ALA A 1039 -22.23 11.98 23.06
CA ALA A 1039 -21.10 11.61 23.91
C ALA A 1039 -21.01 10.07 24.06
N PRO A 1040 -19.79 9.51 24.14
CA PRO A 1040 -19.62 8.08 24.43
C PRO A 1040 -20.16 7.77 25.84
N THR A 1041 -20.72 6.57 25.99
CA THR A 1041 -21.24 6.08 27.28
C THR A 1041 -20.13 5.28 27.98
N PRO A 1042 -19.65 5.68 29.17
CA PRO A 1042 -18.61 4.94 29.88
C PRO A 1042 -19.03 3.49 30.18
N LEU A 1043 -18.08 2.56 30.05
CA LEU A 1043 -18.19 1.16 30.45
C LEU A 1043 -17.09 0.84 31.48
N PRO A 1044 -17.15 -0.27 32.23
CA PRO A 1044 -16.13 -0.62 33.22
C PRO A 1044 -14.70 -0.70 32.66
N GLN A 1045 -14.54 -1.08 31.39
CA GLN A 1045 -13.24 -1.16 30.70
C GLN A 1045 -13.35 -0.58 29.28
N GLY A 1046 -13.68 0.72 29.18
CA GLY A 1046 -13.79 1.43 27.90
C GLY A 1046 -15.10 2.21 27.78
N PHE A 1047 -15.73 2.19 26.61
CA PHE A 1047 -16.96 2.97 26.36
C PHE A 1047 -17.81 2.39 25.22
N ALA A 1048 -19.09 2.76 25.17
CA ALA A 1048 -19.97 2.50 24.04
C ALA A 1048 -20.20 3.76 23.20
N ALA A 1049 -20.29 3.60 21.88
CA ALA A 1049 -20.57 4.69 20.95
C ALA A 1049 -21.54 4.28 19.84
N ALA A 1050 -22.45 5.18 19.49
CA ALA A 1050 -23.39 5.03 18.39
C ALA A 1050 -22.84 5.62 17.09
N PHE A 1051 -23.11 4.97 15.96
CA PHE A 1051 -22.66 5.34 14.63
C PHE A 1051 -23.83 5.29 13.66
N ALA A 1052 -23.95 6.30 12.80
CA ALA A 1052 -24.75 6.17 11.57
C ALA A 1052 -24.09 5.16 10.62
N ARG A 1053 -24.82 4.75 9.56
CA ARG A 1053 -24.24 3.92 8.50
C ARG A 1053 -23.01 4.61 7.89
N GLN A 1054 -21.95 3.86 7.62
CA GLN A 1054 -20.71 4.38 7.01
C GLN A 1054 -20.08 5.58 7.75
N GLN A 1055 -20.42 5.82 9.02
CA GLN A 1055 -19.92 6.97 9.77
C GLN A 1055 -18.54 6.72 10.36
N LEU A 1056 -17.62 7.64 10.11
CA LEU A 1056 -16.34 7.75 10.80
C LEU A 1056 -16.50 8.66 12.03
N ARG A 1057 -15.98 8.24 13.20
CA ARG A 1057 -15.96 9.09 14.41
C ARG A 1057 -14.59 9.01 15.08
N THR A 1058 -14.12 10.13 15.62
CA THR A 1058 -12.88 10.21 16.40
C THR A 1058 -13.19 10.47 17.87
N PHE A 1059 -12.48 9.76 18.73
CA PHE A 1059 -12.53 9.92 20.17
C PHE A 1059 -11.13 10.20 20.69
N ARG A 1060 -11.03 11.13 21.63
CA ARG A 1060 -9.85 11.26 22.49
C ARG A 1060 -10.09 10.50 23.77
N VAL A 1061 -9.18 9.59 24.11
CA VAL A 1061 -9.25 8.77 25.31
C VAL A 1061 -8.06 9.11 26.19
N THR A 1062 -8.32 9.57 27.40
CA THR A 1062 -7.25 9.76 28.39
C THR A 1062 -6.81 8.37 28.87
N PRO A 1063 -5.50 8.06 28.94
CA PRO A 1063 -5.03 6.83 29.57
C PRO A 1063 -5.59 6.74 30.99
N ALA A 1064 -5.76 5.52 31.50
CA ALA A 1064 -6.10 5.38 32.91
C ALA A 1064 -4.97 6.02 33.72
N ALA A 1065 -5.31 6.79 34.75
CA ALA A 1065 -4.29 7.21 35.71
C ALA A 1065 -3.60 5.93 36.21
N PRO A 1066 -2.25 5.88 36.28
CA PRO A 1066 -1.62 4.78 36.98
C PRO A 1066 -2.28 4.66 38.35
N PRO A 1067 -2.50 3.43 38.87
CA PRO A 1067 -2.90 3.26 40.25
C PRO A 1067 -1.99 4.17 41.09
N ALA A 1068 -2.55 5.01 41.95
CA ALA A 1068 -1.75 5.95 42.75
C ALA A 1068 -0.66 5.22 43.56
N CYS A 1069 -0.83 3.92 43.78
CA CYS A 1069 0.12 2.97 44.33
C CYS A 1069 -0.06 1.57 43.72
N ASP A 1070 1.00 0.75 43.67
CA ASP A 1070 0.92 -0.68 43.38
C ASP A 1070 1.09 -1.48 44.68
N PRO A 1071 0.01 -2.05 45.25
CA PRO A 1071 0.09 -2.75 46.53
C PRO A 1071 0.75 -4.13 46.45
N ASP A 1072 1.01 -4.68 45.26
CA ASP A 1072 1.77 -5.93 45.07
C ASP A 1072 3.29 -5.62 44.97
N VAL A 1073 3.82 -5.10 46.07
CA VAL A 1073 5.21 -4.64 46.18
C VAL A 1073 6.23 -5.78 46.09
N ASN A 1074 5.81 -7.01 46.36
CA ASN A 1074 6.65 -8.19 46.26
C ASN A 1074 6.60 -8.85 44.85
N GLN A 1075 5.65 -8.43 44.00
CA GLN A 1075 5.46 -8.86 42.60
C GLN A 1075 5.15 -10.36 42.43
N ASP A 1076 4.45 -10.98 43.39
CA ASP A 1076 4.02 -12.38 43.30
C ASP A 1076 2.66 -12.57 42.59
N GLY A 1077 2.01 -11.47 42.25
CA GLY A 1077 0.76 -11.41 41.51
C GLY A 1077 -0.48 -11.24 42.40
N VAL A 1078 -0.34 -11.08 43.72
CA VAL A 1078 -1.47 -10.88 44.64
C VAL A 1078 -1.12 -9.89 45.76
N ALA A 1079 -1.85 -8.77 45.83
CA ALA A 1079 -1.72 -7.83 46.95
C ALA A 1079 -2.26 -8.43 48.27
N ASP A 1080 -1.36 -8.85 49.16
CA ASP A 1080 -1.71 -9.50 50.43
C ASP A 1080 -0.75 -9.19 51.60
N GLN A 1081 -0.68 -10.05 52.62
CA GLN A 1081 0.19 -9.83 53.78
C GLN A 1081 1.69 -9.96 53.41
N GLY A 1082 2.02 -10.73 52.37
CA GLY A 1082 3.38 -10.88 51.85
C GLY A 1082 3.97 -9.54 51.38
N ASP A 1083 3.12 -8.66 50.83
CA ASP A 1083 3.49 -7.31 50.42
C ASP A 1083 3.82 -6.38 51.58
N VAL A 1084 3.00 -6.43 52.62
CA VAL A 1084 3.26 -5.70 53.86
C VAL A 1084 4.60 -6.16 54.45
N ASP A 1085 4.84 -7.47 54.51
CA ASP A 1085 6.06 -8.04 55.06
C ASP A 1085 7.29 -7.68 54.21
N TYR A 1086 7.14 -7.66 52.89
CA TYR A 1086 8.17 -7.25 51.94
C TYR A 1086 8.55 -5.78 52.13
N LEU A 1087 7.57 -4.86 52.17
CA LEU A 1087 7.83 -3.43 52.32
C LEU A 1087 8.47 -3.12 53.69
N ILE A 1088 8.01 -3.78 54.76
CA ILE A 1088 8.64 -3.68 56.09
C ILE A 1088 10.12 -4.09 56.03
N ASN A 1089 10.43 -5.19 55.34
CA ASN A 1089 11.81 -5.66 55.20
C ASN A 1089 12.68 -4.66 54.43
N VAL A 1090 12.17 -4.08 53.33
CA VAL A 1090 12.89 -3.08 52.55
C VAL A 1090 13.15 -1.81 53.37
N ILE A 1091 12.14 -1.28 54.06
CA ILE A 1091 12.26 -0.08 54.92
C ILE A 1091 13.23 -0.33 56.10
N ALA A 1092 13.27 -1.57 56.61
CA ALA A 1092 14.23 -1.98 57.63
C ALA A 1092 15.68 -2.17 57.11
N GLY A 1093 15.94 -1.92 55.82
CA GLY A 1093 17.26 -2.04 55.19
C GLY A 1093 17.59 -3.42 54.62
N GLY A 1094 16.57 -4.26 54.41
CA GLY A 1094 16.69 -5.55 53.72
C GLY A 1094 16.89 -5.39 52.20
N GLU A 1095 17.08 -6.52 51.51
CA GLU A 1095 17.19 -6.52 50.05
C GLU A 1095 15.87 -6.06 49.41
N ASN A 1096 15.98 -5.26 48.33
CA ASN A 1096 14.86 -4.83 47.50
C ASN A 1096 15.01 -5.42 46.07
N PRO A 1097 14.84 -6.74 45.91
CA PRO A 1097 14.98 -7.40 44.61
C PRO A 1097 13.93 -6.99 43.57
N SER A 1098 12.74 -6.52 44.00
CA SER A 1098 11.72 -5.98 43.08
C SER A 1098 12.05 -4.57 42.57
N GLY A 1099 12.99 -3.87 43.22
CA GLY A 1099 13.47 -2.55 42.79
C GLY A 1099 12.44 -1.42 42.93
N ILE A 1100 11.36 -1.65 43.67
CA ILE A 1100 10.28 -0.69 43.89
C ILE A 1100 10.73 0.48 44.77
N ASP A 1101 10.02 1.62 44.69
CA ASP A 1101 10.20 2.72 45.63
C ASP A 1101 9.56 2.36 47.00
N PRO A 1102 10.32 2.29 48.11
CA PRO A 1102 9.75 2.00 49.41
C PRO A 1102 8.93 3.16 50.02
N ASP A 1103 8.98 4.36 49.45
CA ASP A 1103 8.09 5.49 49.76
C ASP A 1103 6.71 5.30 49.10
N PHE A 1104 5.98 4.28 49.57
CA PHE A 1104 4.68 3.85 49.06
C PHE A 1104 3.60 4.95 49.11
N ASN A 1105 3.68 5.87 50.08
CA ASN A 1105 2.72 6.96 50.25
C ASN A 1105 3.16 8.29 49.57
N GLN A 1106 4.37 8.32 49.00
CA GLN A 1106 4.96 9.44 48.26
C GLN A 1106 5.07 10.76 49.05
N ASP A 1107 5.28 10.69 50.36
CA ASP A 1107 5.48 11.88 51.19
C ASP A 1107 6.94 12.41 51.18
N GLY A 1108 7.82 11.69 50.47
CA GLY A 1108 9.23 12.01 50.28
C GLY A 1108 10.16 11.28 51.26
N VAL A 1109 9.64 10.40 52.14
CA VAL A 1109 10.42 9.65 53.12
C VAL A 1109 9.89 8.22 53.28
N ALA A 1110 10.69 7.22 52.88
CA ALA A 1110 10.39 5.82 53.17
C ALA A 1110 10.49 5.50 54.67
N ASP A 1111 9.35 5.37 55.35
CA ASP A 1111 9.24 5.11 56.79
C ASP A 1111 7.99 4.30 57.20
N GLN A 1112 7.65 4.31 58.49
CA GLN A 1112 6.51 3.52 59.00
C GLN A 1112 5.16 3.99 58.42
N GLY A 1113 5.06 5.22 57.94
CA GLY A 1113 3.90 5.75 57.24
C GLY A 1113 3.59 5.01 55.94
N ASP A 1114 4.60 4.48 55.26
CA ASP A 1114 4.43 3.65 54.04
C ASP A 1114 3.90 2.27 54.36
N VAL A 1115 4.35 1.69 55.48
CA VAL A 1115 3.83 0.42 56.00
C VAL A 1115 2.36 0.56 56.39
N ASP A 1116 2.00 1.64 57.07
CA ASP A 1116 0.61 1.90 57.44
C ASP A 1116 -0.28 2.12 56.20
N ALA A 1117 0.27 2.79 55.19
CA ALA A 1117 -0.40 3.02 53.91
C ALA A 1117 -0.64 1.71 53.15
N ILE A 1118 0.36 0.84 53.00
CA ILE A 1118 0.17 -0.44 52.29
C ILE A 1118 -0.77 -1.38 53.04
N ILE A 1119 -0.73 -1.42 54.38
CA ILE A 1119 -1.68 -2.19 55.19
C ILE A 1119 -3.10 -1.72 54.93
N ASN A 1120 -3.33 -0.41 54.86
CA ASN A 1120 -4.64 0.15 54.57
C ASN A 1120 -5.13 -0.27 53.18
N VAL A 1121 -4.25 -0.25 52.16
CA VAL A 1121 -4.60 -0.66 50.79
C VAL A 1121 -4.90 -2.16 50.71
N VAL A 1122 -4.06 -3.02 51.30
CA VAL A 1122 -4.29 -4.47 51.38
C VAL A 1122 -5.59 -4.80 52.14
N ALA A 1123 -5.96 -3.97 53.11
CA ALA A 1123 -7.24 -4.09 53.83
C ALA A 1123 -8.46 -3.55 53.06
N GLY A 1124 -8.30 -3.12 51.79
CA GLY A 1124 -9.35 -2.61 50.92
C GLY A 1124 -9.55 -1.09 50.97
N GLY A 1125 -8.60 -0.35 51.56
CA GLY A 1125 -8.50 1.10 51.49
C GLY A 1125 -8.10 1.59 50.10
N GLN A 1126 -8.29 2.88 49.82
CA GLN A 1126 -7.80 3.48 48.57
C GLN A 1126 -6.29 3.69 48.62
N CYS A 1127 -5.64 3.67 47.46
CA CYS A 1127 -4.23 4.06 47.34
C CYS A 1127 -3.99 5.48 47.88
N PRO A 1128 -2.86 5.73 48.58
CA PRO A 1128 -2.50 7.02 49.15
C PRO A 1128 -2.38 8.15 48.12
#